data_AF-A0A6G4EG88-F1
#
_entry.id   AF-A0A6G4EG88-F1
#
_cell.length_a   1.000
_cell.length_b   1.000
_cell.length_c   1.000
_cell.angle_alpha   90.00
_cell.angle_beta   90.00
_cell.angle_gamma   90.00
#
_symmetry.space_group_name_H-M   'P 1'
#
loop_
_entity.id
_entity.type
_entity.pdbx_description
1 polymer ?
#
loop_
_entity_poly.entity_id
_entity_poly.type
_entity_poly.pdbx_seq_one_letter_code
_entity_poly.pdbx_strand_id
1 'polypeptide(L)'
;MNFFSYLRVELNRIFHSKIVYLIMILTMLCPMTGYKLYNDGMLNETLCGKFIGNPSIAGAVGGGILFAILTLLEFSRVHKYEIEELTNSIVSPLVLNVERLLTIGIVATVTVSITSVLYYPYTVIKMGNVFDGYTYLNSFFLLMLPSILLSILAASALYQIFYRVDLSMAAFILLMLPNLIENLPIGNILHWIRPSVPAMSDYFSNTQIFRLMKHNRLFWLLIFGGLWLIGLLSVRCYGKRIFGSMLYNSRKVYIPLIAVAIIGGGCYAFINQPDVFLVSKEGIMEMINSGSKDSSNKVNKEIQLLNSDLKILFDGSKGSLSGKAVYSLENLSNSKQECRFTINPGYDIHQIIVNDKKVTFKKLKDIRNNIIFNVPKEKNIRLTIEYEGRPKVLYFLSDFMLDTNISDKYIDLNKDFIPNIKVANSKNNSEFTCQLTMPAGLMPVVNPAQEDESGEAIANLTGDTTLLLEDGYKKTWLVHLKGTRLSLMAGDYVMKQLGNEEMPIKFYYSSKHEDTMKNMSAEKVMKDTIDYCINHYGKLNNVSKNSPLKIVEKTALFPGGLALSNYSTMGEFCFNDENLSDKSKGASAAEILAHELAHQWWGVHTVGSGGNNRNWSAEGLAVYTTYRVAKKTHGEEYAKKNYVDIWKARVKENNNNFYTRHPEYLKILPQRYVRDIDGSDRVLRQYSKLPLQILKASKLVGGEDKMDEILAKLYKNKSKTRITWQDFLNACELKGGELNLE
;
A
#
# COMPACT_ATOMS: atom_id res chain seq x y z
N MET A 1 -8.00 37.75 -37.65
CA MET A 1 -6.94 37.71 -36.61
C MET A 1 -6.46 36.27 -36.41
N ASN A 2 -5.18 36.09 -36.10
CA ASN A 2 -4.59 34.77 -35.80
C ASN A 2 -5.03 34.32 -34.39
N PHE A 3 -5.25 33.02 -34.18
CA PHE A 3 -5.65 32.40 -32.89
C PHE A 3 -4.80 32.88 -31.70
N PHE A 4 -3.48 33.02 -31.90
CA PHE A 4 -2.56 33.53 -30.88
C PHE A 4 -2.86 34.97 -30.44
N SER A 5 -3.40 35.81 -31.33
CA SER A 5 -3.77 37.18 -30.98
C SER A 5 -4.94 37.20 -30.01
N TYR A 6 -5.94 36.34 -30.21
CA TYR A 6 -7.09 36.26 -29.33
C TYR A 6 -6.70 35.65 -27.98
N LEU A 7 -5.90 34.58 -27.98
CA LEU A 7 -5.36 33.99 -26.75
C LEU A 7 -4.58 35.01 -25.92
N ARG A 8 -3.74 35.85 -26.55
CA ARG A 8 -3.01 36.93 -25.86
C ARG A 8 -3.96 37.94 -25.21
N VAL A 9 -5.03 38.32 -25.90
CA VAL A 9 -6.03 39.27 -25.37
C VAL A 9 -6.80 38.66 -24.20
N GLU A 10 -7.25 37.41 -24.33
CA GLU A 10 -7.96 36.70 -23.25
C GLU A 10 -7.05 36.44 -22.03
N LEU A 11 -5.77 36.11 -22.24
CA LEU A 11 -4.78 36.02 -21.16
C LEU A 11 -4.60 37.36 -20.45
N ASN A 12 -4.39 38.45 -21.20
CA ASN A 12 -4.23 39.76 -20.60
C ASN A 12 -5.48 40.10 -19.77
N ARG A 13 -6.67 39.84 -20.30
CA ARG A 13 -7.93 40.05 -19.59
C ARG A 13 -8.05 39.21 -18.31
N ILE A 14 -7.79 37.91 -18.36
CA ILE A 14 -8.00 37.02 -17.21
C ILE A 14 -7.11 37.43 -16.03
N PHE A 15 -5.87 37.84 -16.32
CA PHE A 15 -4.92 38.33 -15.32
C PHE A 15 -5.21 39.75 -14.82
N HIS A 16 -6.23 40.44 -15.33
CA HIS A 16 -6.75 41.69 -14.75
C HIS A 16 -8.02 41.47 -13.90
N SER A 17 -8.56 40.25 -13.86
CA SER A 17 -9.78 39.94 -13.12
C SER A 17 -9.51 39.71 -11.63
N LYS A 18 -10.19 40.49 -10.78
CA LYS A 18 -10.12 40.32 -9.31
C LYS A 18 -10.60 38.96 -8.84
N ILE A 19 -11.61 38.40 -9.50
CA ILE A 19 -12.17 37.07 -9.18
C ILE A 19 -11.13 35.99 -9.44
N VAL A 20 -10.35 36.11 -10.52
CA VAL A 20 -9.30 35.16 -10.86
C VAL A 20 -8.24 35.15 -9.77
N TYR A 21 -7.73 36.31 -9.36
CA TYR A 21 -6.77 36.38 -8.24
C TYR A 21 -7.33 35.81 -6.94
N LEU A 22 -8.60 36.06 -6.61
CA LEU A 22 -9.25 35.46 -5.44
C LEU A 22 -9.24 33.93 -5.51
N ILE A 23 -9.62 33.35 -6.66
CA ILE A 23 -9.60 31.90 -6.87
C ILE A 23 -8.19 31.33 -6.79
N MET A 24 -7.19 32.04 -7.36
CA MET A 24 -5.79 31.64 -7.27
C MET A 24 -5.33 31.58 -5.81
N ILE A 25 -5.58 32.65 -5.03
CA ILE A 25 -5.21 32.73 -3.62
C ILE A 25 -5.92 31.65 -2.80
N LEU A 26 -7.24 31.48 -2.97
CA LEU A 26 -7.98 30.44 -2.26
C LEU A 26 -7.45 29.03 -2.59
N THR A 27 -7.11 28.78 -3.85
CA THR A 27 -6.51 27.52 -4.29
C THR A 27 -5.14 27.30 -3.65
N MET A 28 -4.33 28.35 -3.52
CA MET A 28 -3.03 28.29 -2.82
C MET A 28 -3.19 27.99 -1.33
N LEU A 29 -4.32 28.32 -0.70
CA LEU A 29 -4.60 28.01 0.71
C LEU A 29 -5.19 26.61 0.92
N CYS A 30 -5.80 25.99 -0.10
CA CYS A 30 -6.40 24.66 0.01
C CYS A 30 -5.47 23.58 0.59
N PRO A 31 -4.17 23.49 0.23
CA PRO A 31 -3.28 22.50 0.82
C PRO A 31 -3.14 22.60 2.35
N MET A 32 -3.44 23.76 2.96
CA MET A 32 -3.41 23.91 4.43
C MET A 32 -4.41 22.98 5.14
N THR A 33 -5.56 22.70 4.51
CA THR A 33 -6.56 21.79 5.11
C THR A 33 -6.03 20.35 5.17
N GLY A 34 -5.07 20.02 4.29
CA GLY A 34 -4.34 18.76 4.26
C GLY A 34 -3.51 18.44 5.50
N TYR A 35 -3.14 19.45 6.31
CA TYR A 35 -2.33 19.23 7.50
C TYR A 35 -3.14 18.83 8.75
N LYS A 36 -4.46 19.07 8.76
CA LYS A 36 -5.29 18.90 9.97
C LYS A 36 -6.69 18.33 9.71
N LEU A 37 -7.34 18.77 8.64
CA LEU A 37 -8.74 18.43 8.36
C LEU A 37 -8.85 17.19 7.48
N TYR A 38 -7.82 16.96 6.65
CA TYR A 38 -7.76 15.86 5.70
C TYR A 38 -6.77 14.79 6.17
N ASN A 39 -7.06 14.20 7.34
CA ASN A 39 -6.23 13.15 7.94
C ASN A 39 -6.95 11.82 7.74
N ASP A 40 -6.78 11.20 6.58
CA ASP A 40 -7.51 9.97 6.24
C ASP A 40 -6.57 8.78 6.08
N GLY A 41 -6.88 7.70 6.79
CA GLY A 41 -6.26 6.38 6.66
C GLY A 41 -4.73 6.33 6.84
N MET A 42 -4.14 5.35 6.15
CA MET A 42 -2.70 5.01 6.22
C MET A 42 -1.79 6.11 5.67
N LEU A 43 -2.32 7.02 4.85
CA LEU A 43 -1.56 8.14 4.33
C LEU A 43 -1.09 9.08 5.45
N ASN A 44 -1.70 9.07 6.63
CA ASN A 44 -1.24 9.86 7.76
C ASN A 44 -0.14 9.19 8.60
N GLU A 45 0.22 7.93 8.32
CA GLU A 45 1.22 7.17 9.10
C GLU A 45 2.68 7.51 8.73
N THR A 46 2.90 8.30 7.68
CA THR A 46 4.23 8.66 7.17
C THR A 46 4.40 10.18 7.02
N LEU A 47 5.64 10.67 7.04
CA LEU A 47 5.96 12.09 6.84
C LEU A 47 5.59 12.55 5.43
N CYS A 48 5.89 11.74 4.41
CA CYS A 48 5.50 11.97 3.02
C CYS A 48 3.99 12.15 2.90
N GLY A 49 3.21 11.26 3.51
CA GLY A 49 1.77 11.36 3.43
C GLY A 49 1.21 12.56 4.20
N LYS A 50 1.74 12.87 5.39
CA LYS A 50 1.35 14.03 6.21
C LYS A 50 1.72 15.39 5.60
N PHE A 51 2.93 15.51 5.03
CA PHE A 51 3.48 16.80 4.60
C PHE A 51 3.45 17.03 3.08
N ILE A 52 3.24 15.99 2.28
CA ILE A 52 3.13 16.08 0.82
C ILE A 52 1.76 15.54 0.35
N GLY A 53 1.43 14.29 0.68
CA GLY A 53 0.25 13.58 0.17
C GLY A 53 -1.06 14.28 0.50
N ASN A 54 -1.40 14.40 1.79
CA ASN A 54 -2.65 15.02 2.26
C ASN A 54 -2.79 16.48 1.77
N PRO A 55 -1.77 17.36 1.88
CA PRO A 55 -1.82 18.70 1.29
C PRO A 55 -2.09 18.71 -0.21
N SER A 56 -1.46 17.81 -0.98
CA SER A 56 -1.65 17.76 -2.43
C SER A 56 -3.06 17.30 -2.81
N ILE A 57 -3.63 16.32 -2.10
CA ILE A 57 -4.99 15.83 -2.34
C ILE A 57 -6.02 16.89 -1.93
N ALA A 58 -5.82 17.55 -0.78
CA ALA A 58 -6.66 18.66 -0.35
C ALA A 58 -6.63 19.82 -1.37
N GLY A 59 -5.44 20.16 -1.88
CA GLY A 59 -5.25 21.09 -2.98
C GLY A 59 -5.95 20.66 -4.26
N ALA A 60 -5.91 19.38 -4.61
CA ALA A 60 -6.57 18.81 -5.79
C ALA A 60 -8.09 19.01 -5.73
N VAL A 61 -8.71 18.63 -4.61
CA VAL A 61 -10.17 18.75 -4.42
C VAL A 61 -10.61 20.20 -4.32
N GLY A 62 -9.97 20.98 -3.44
CA GLY A 62 -10.32 22.39 -3.24
C GLY A 62 -10.08 23.24 -4.48
N GLY A 63 -8.91 23.10 -5.10
CA GLY A 63 -8.58 23.76 -6.36
C GLY A 63 -9.50 23.33 -7.50
N GLY A 64 -9.83 22.03 -7.60
CA GLY A 64 -10.75 21.53 -8.63
C GLY A 64 -12.14 22.17 -8.54
N ILE A 65 -12.70 22.27 -7.33
CA ILE A 65 -14.00 22.93 -7.09
C ILE A 65 -13.92 24.42 -7.42
N LEU A 66 -12.88 25.12 -6.96
CA LEU A 66 -12.72 26.56 -7.18
C LEU A 66 -12.55 26.91 -8.66
N PHE A 67 -11.74 26.14 -9.40
CA PHE A 67 -11.56 26.34 -10.82
C PHE A 67 -12.76 25.88 -11.66
N ALA A 68 -13.56 24.92 -11.20
CA ALA A 68 -14.84 24.62 -11.81
C ALA A 68 -15.79 25.82 -11.71
N ILE A 69 -15.90 26.45 -10.53
CA ILE A 69 -16.69 27.67 -10.33
C ILE A 69 -16.18 28.79 -11.23
N LEU A 70 -14.86 29.04 -11.25
CA LEU A 70 -14.26 30.04 -12.14
C LEU A 70 -14.59 29.77 -13.61
N THR A 71 -14.53 28.51 -14.03
CA THR A 71 -14.87 28.11 -15.39
C THR A 71 -16.32 28.42 -15.73
N LEU A 72 -17.26 28.11 -14.84
CA LEU A 72 -18.68 28.43 -15.07
C LEU A 72 -18.93 29.94 -15.12
N LEU A 73 -18.26 30.73 -14.28
CA LEU A 73 -18.35 32.20 -14.29
C LEU A 73 -17.79 32.80 -15.58
N GLU A 74 -16.61 32.36 -16.03
CA GLU A 74 -15.94 32.88 -17.22
C GLU A 74 -16.66 32.46 -18.51
N PHE A 75 -17.19 31.24 -18.58
CA PHE A 75 -17.95 30.77 -19.73
C PHE A 75 -19.35 31.44 -19.82
N SER A 76 -19.99 31.71 -18.69
CA SER A 76 -21.32 32.38 -18.66
C SER A 76 -21.29 33.89 -18.82
N ARG A 77 -20.11 34.51 -18.68
CA ARG A 77 -19.92 35.97 -18.71
C ARG A 77 -20.58 36.65 -19.90
N VAL A 78 -20.32 36.18 -21.12
CA VAL A 78 -20.83 36.84 -22.34
C VAL A 78 -22.35 36.75 -22.43
N HIS A 79 -22.93 35.62 -22.02
CA HIS A 79 -24.37 35.44 -21.92
C HIS A 79 -24.98 36.36 -20.86
N LYS A 80 -24.38 36.37 -19.66
CA LYS A 80 -24.85 37.15 -18.50
C LYS A 80 -24.89 38.66 -18.77
N TYR A 81 -23.96 39.17 -19.58
CA TYR A 81 -23.88 40.58 -19.94
C TYR A 81 -24.51 40.91 -21.29
N GLU A 82 -25.20 39.95 -21.93
CA GLU A 82 -25.92 40.15 -23.20
C GLU A 82 -25.08 40.69 -24.37
N ILE A 83 -23.76 40.43 -24.35
CA ILE A 83 -22.82 40.89 -25.38
C ILE A 83 -22.52 39.83 -26.45
N GLU A 84 -23.30 38.75 -26.49
CA GLU A 84 -23.09 37.62 -27.41
C GLU A 84 -23.14 38.03 -28.87
N GLU A 85 -24.11 38.85 -29.26
CA GLU A 85 -24.28 39.27 -30.66
C GLU A 85 -23.08 40.09 -31.16
N LEU A 86 -22.50 40.91 -30.28
CA LEU A 86 -21.28 41.68 -30.57
C LEU A 86 -20.06 40.77 -30.66
N THR A 87 -19.88 39.80 -29.76
CA THR A 87 -18.69 38.94 -29.79
C THR A 87 -18.75 37.90 -30.90
N ASN A 88 -19.93 37.32 -31.17
CA ASN A 88 -20.12 36.24 -32.12
C ASN A 88 -20.05 36.72 -33.58
N SER A 89 -20.23 38.02 -33.83
CA SER A 89 -20.05 38.64 -35.14
C SER A 89 -18.57 38.87 -35.49
N ILE A 90 -17.70 39.00 -34.49
CA ILE A 90 -16.25 39.24 -34.67
C ILE A 90 -15.46 37.93 -34.66
N VAL A 91 -15.78 37.02 -33.74
CA VAL A 91 -15.05 35.76 -33.53
C VAL A 91 -16.03 34.59 -33.43
N SER A 92 -15.65 33.44 -34.01
CA SER A 92 -16.46 32.23 -33.89
C SER A 92 -16.63 31.80 -32.41
N PRO A 93 -17.85 31.48 -31.96
CA PRO A 93 -18.10 31.00 -30.58
C PRO A 93 -17.26 29.78 -30.19
N LEU A 94 -16.97 28.90 -31.17
CA LEU A 94 -16.13 27.72 -30.97
C LEU A 94 -14.69 28.11 -30.62
N VAL A 95 -14.14 29.11 -31.32
CA VAL A 95 -12.76 29.59 -31.12
C VAL A 95 -12.64 30.28 -29.75
N LEU A 96 -13.62 31.11 -29.39
CA LEU A 96 -13.66 31.77 -28.08
C LEU A 96 -13.72 30.77 -26.92
N ASN A 97 -14.47 29.67 -27.06
CA ASN A 97 -14.55 28.64 -26.01
C ASN A 97 -13.23 27.87 -25.85
N VAL A 98 -12.53 27.59 -26.96
CA VAL A 98 -11.18 26.98 -26.93
C VAL A 98 -10.19 27.92 -26.23
N GLU A 99 -10.21 29.21 -26.56
CA GLU A 99 -9.31 30.21 -25.97
C GLU A 99 -9.56 30.39 -24.47
N ARG A 100 -10.83 30.45 -24.04
CA ARG A 100 -11.17 30.52 -22.62
C ARG A 100 -10.69 29.29 -21.86
N LEU A 101 -10.88 28.09 -22.42
CA LEU A 101 -10.40 26.85 -21.80
C LEU A 101 -8.87 26.90 -21.59
N LEU A 102 -8.11 27.22 -22.65
CA LEU A 102 -6.65 27.30 -22.57
C LEU A 102 -6.18 28.37 -21.59
N THR A 103 -6.83 29.53 -21.61
CA THR A 103 -6.52 30.65 -20.72
C THR A 103 -6.69 30.27 -19.25
N ILE A 104 -7.82 29.64 -18.90
CA ILE A 104 -8.06 29.16 -17.52
C ILE A 104 -7.09 28.03 -17.16
N GLY A 105 -6.75 27.14 -18.10
CA GLY A 105 -5.74 26.09 -17.90
C GLY A 105 -4.34 26.64 -17.61
N ILE A 106 -3.94 27.72 -18.28
CA ILE A 106 -2.67 28.43 -18.01
C ILE A 106 -2.70 29.04 -16.60
N VAL A 107 -3.80 29.70 -16.22
CA VAL A 107 -3.96 30.25 -14.87
C VAL A 107 -3.86 29.14 -13.82
N ALA A 108 -4.50 27.99 -14.03
CA ALA A 108 -4.39 26.83 -13.14
C ALA A 108 -2.95 26.33 -13.01
N THR A 109 -2.23 26.22 -14.13
CA THR A 109 -0.83 25.78 -14.16
C THR A 109 0.08 26.75 -13.41
N VAL A 110 -0.09 28.06 -13.62
CA VAL A 110 0.65 29.10 -12.89
C VAL A 110 0.33 29.04 -11.40
N THR A 111 -0.95 28.87 -11.04
CA THR A 111 -1.40 28.77 -9.64
C THR A 111 -0.73 27.60 -8.95
N VAL A 112 -0.79 26.39 -9.51
CA VAL A 112 -0.18 25.20 -8.90
C VAL A 112 1.34 25.32 -8.85
N SER A 113 1.97 25.93 -9.86
CA SER A 113 3.41 26.16 -9.85
C SER A 113 3.81 27.07 -8.68
N ILE A 114 3.09 28.19 -8.49
CA ILE A 114 3.31 29.09 -7.34
C ILE A 114 3.03 28.36 -6.03
N THR A 115 1.95 27.59 -5.93
CA THR A 115 1.66 26.76 -4.75
C THR A 115 2.82 25.81 -4.44
N SER A 116 3.35 25.10 -5.45
CA SER A 116 4.49 24.20 -5.23
C SER A 116 5.73 24.94 -4.75
N VAL A 117 5.97 26.17 -5.21
CA VAL A 117 7.12 26.97 -4.71
C VAL A 117 6.87 27.48 -3.28
N LEU A 118 5.64 27.90 -2.97
CA LEU A 118 5.27 28.42 -1.64
C LEU A 118 5.44 27.38 -0.53
N TYR A 119 5.05 26.13 -0.80
CA TYR A 119 5.10 25.07 0.21
C TYR A 119 6.46 24.37 0.29
N TYR A 120 7.30 24.52 -0.74
CA TYR A 120 8.58 23.80 -0.83
C TYR A 120 9.48 24.02 0.40
N PRO A 121 9.75 25.26 0.87
CA PRO A 121 10.64 25.47 2.03
C PRO A 121 10.09 24.82 3.30
N TYR A 122 8.79 24.94 3.55
CA TYR A 122 8.15 24.35 4.72
C TYR A 122 8.25 22.81 4.71
N THR A 123 7.97 22.19 3.56
CA THR A 123 8.04 20.73 3.40
C THR A 123 9.48 20.23 3.58
N VAL A 124 10.48 20.88 2.97
CA VAL A 124 11.89 20.51 3.12
C VAL A 124 12.32 20.57 4.58
N ILE A 125 11.98 21.65 5.30
CA ILE A 125 12.31 21.82 6.73
C ILE A 125 11.64 20.73 7.58
N LYS A 126 10.37 20.40 7.31
CA LYS A 126 9.63 19.42 8.11
C LYS A 126 10.03 17.97 7.85
N MET A 127 10.44 17.63 6.64
CA MET A 127 10.83 16.27 6.28
C MET A 127 12.31 15.98 6.50
N GLY A 128 13.17 17.00 6.54
CA GLY A 128 14.61 16.83 6.76
C GLY A 128 15.23 15.85 5.77
N ASN A 129 15.94 14.85 6.28
CA ASN A 129 16.68 13.87 5.48
C ASN A 129 15.79 12.90 4.68
N VAL A 130 14.49 12.88 4.95
CA VAL A 130 13.50 12.02 4.26
C VAL A 130 13.00 12.68 2.97
N PHE A 131 13.20 13.99 2.80
CA PHE A 131 12.67 14.74 1.67
C PHE A 131 13.13 14.18 0.31
N ASP A 132 12.18 13.84 -0.55
CA ASP A 132 12.42 13.37 -1.92
C ASP A 132 11.74 14.33 -2.93
N GLY A 133 12.57 15.06 -3.68
CA GLY A 133 12.10 16.04 -4.66
C GLY A 133 11.23 15.42 -5.77
N TYR A 134 11.49 14.16 -6.13
CA TYR A 134 10.66 13.43 -7.10
C TYR A 134 9.24 13.21 -6.55
N THR A 135 9.10 12.75 -5.32
CA THR A 135 7.81 12.59 -4.64
C THR A 135 7.09 13.92 -4.51
N TYR A 136 7.81 14.98 -4.12
CA TYR A 136 7.26 16.33 -4.00
C TYR A 136 6.65 16.84 -5.32
N LEU A 137 7.46 16.86 -6.38
CA LEU A 137 7.03 17.39 -7.67
C LEU A 137 5.91 16.57 -8.29
N ASN A 138 5.98 15.23 -8.25
CA ASN A 138 4.87 14.41 -8.74
C ASN A 138 3.59 14.66 -7.94
N SER A 139 3.67 14.93 -6.63
CA SER A 139 2.46 15.17 -5.84
C SER A 139 1.72 16.44 -6.30
N PHE A 140 2.43 17.54 -6.54
CA PHE A 140 1.80 18.76 -7.07
C PHE A 140 1.38 18.63 -8.54
N PHE A 141 2.23 18.07 -9.40
CA PHE A 141 2.01 18.11 -10.85
C PHE A 141 1.28 16.88 -11.43
N LEU A 142 1.15 15.79 -10.67
CA LEU A 142 0.41 14.58 -11.07
C LEU A 142 -0.88 14.37 -10.26
N LEU A 143 -0.93 14.84 -9.02
CA LEU A 143 -2.13 14.73 -8.18
C LEU A 143 -2.95 16.02 -8.23
N MET A 144 -2.36 17.16 -7.89
CA MET A 144 -3.10 18.43 -7.79
C MET A 144 -3.43 19.05 -9.15
N LEU A 145 -2.43 19.35 -9.99
CA LEU A 145 -2.65 20.05 -11.26
C LEU A 145 -3.64 19.32 -12.19
N PRO A 146 -3.51 18.00 -12.44
CA PRO A 146 -4.43 17.31 -13.34
C PRO A 146 -5.86 17.33 -12.83
N SER A 147 -6.10 17.17 -11.52
CA SER A 147 -7.46 17.25 -10.97
C SER A 147 -8.10 18.62 -11.24
N ILE A 148 -7.34 19.72 -11.12
CA ILE A 148 -7.81 21.07 -11.45
C ILE A 148 -8.13 21.19 -12.95
N LEU A 149 -7.25 20.71 -13.83
CA LEU A 149 -7.48 20.73 -15.28
C LEU A 149 -8.68 19.87 -15.69
N LEU A 150 -8.87 18.72 -15.06
CA LEU A 150 -10.03 17.85 -15.26
C LEU A 150 -11.32 18.53 -14.81
N SER A 151 -11.30 19.26 -13.69
CA SER A 151 -12.45 20.06 -13.26
C SER A 151 -12.81 21.18 -14.24
N ILE A 152 -11.81 21.86 -14.83
CA ILE A 152 -12.02 22.87 -15.87
C ILE A 152 -12.64 22.24 -17.12
N LEU A 153 -12.13 21.09 -17.57
CA LEU A 153 -12.69 20.35 -18.72
C LEU A 153 -14.14 19.92 -18.46
N ALA A 154 -14.42 19.31 -17.31
CA ALA A 154 -15.76 18.87 -16.94
C ALA A 154 -16.74 20.06 -16.83
N ALA A 155 -16.39 21.10 -16.09
CA ALA A 155 -17.25 22.27 -15.90
C ALA A 155 -17.54 23.00 -17.22
N SER A 156 -16.53 23.19 -18.06
CA SER A 156 -16.71 23.83 -19.37
C SER A 156 -17.55 22.96 -20.32
N ALA A 157 -17.39 21.63 -20.30
CA ALA A 157 -18.20 20.73 -21.11
C ALA A 157 -19.68 20.78 -20.70
N LEU A 158 -19.95 20.68 -19.39
CA LEU A 158 -21.30 20.74 -18.83
C LEU A 158 -21.98 22.08 -19.15
N TYR A 159 -21.25 23.20 -19.02
CA TYR A 159 -21.78 24.51 -19.39
C TYR A 159 -22.15 24.61 -20.86
N GLN A 160 -21.31 24.10 -21.77
CA GLN A 160 -21.62 24.14 -23.20
C GLN A 160 -22.84 23.29 -23.57
N ILE A 161 -23.09 22.20 -22.84
CA ILE A 161 -24.27 21.34 -23.02
C ILE A 161 -25.53 22.03 -22.51
N PHE A 162 -25.55 22.42 -21.22
CA PHE A 162 -26.74 22.94 -20.56
C PHE A 162 -27.02 24.42 -20.85
N TYR A 163 -25.98 25.19 -21.16
CA TYR A 163 -26.03 26.64 -21.34
C TYR A 163 -26.54 27.41 -20.10
N ARG A 164 -26.50 26.76 -18.93
CA ARG A 164 -27.05 27.24 -17.67
C ARG A 164 -26.10 26.92 -16.53
N VAL A 165 -25.71 27.93 -15.76
CA VAL A 165 -24.72 27.80 -14.68
C VAL A 165 -25.23 26.86 -13.57
N ASP A 166 -26.50 26.99 -13.20
CA ASP A 166 -27.14 26.23 -12.14
C ASP A 166 -27.22 24.73 -12.45
N LEU A 167 -27.70 24.37 -13.64
CA LEU A 167 -27.75 22.97 -14.09
C LEU A 167 -26.35 22.36 -14.26
N SER A 168 -25.40 23.16 -14.75
CA SER A 168 -24.02 22.70 -14.92
C SER A 168 -23.34 22.44 -13.58
N MET A 169 -23.58 23.30 -12.59
CA MET A 169 -23.07 23.12 -11.24
C MET A 169 -23.69 21.88 -10.56
N ALA A 170 -25.01 21.68 -10.69
CA ALA A 170 -25.68 20.50 -10.16
C ALA A 170 -25.11 19.21 -10.75
N ALA A 171 -24.90 19.17 -12.08
CA ALA A 171 -24.31 18.03 -12.76
C ALA A 171 -22.83 17.80 -12.34
N PHE A 172 -22.06 18.87 -12.17
CA PHE A 172 -20.68 18.79 -11.69
C PHE A 172 -20.60 18.20 -10.28
N ILE A 173 -21.48 18.65 -9.37
CA ILE A 173 -21.57 18.12 -8.00
C ILE A 173 -21.90 16.62 -8.05
N LEU A 174 -22.91 16.21 -8.81
CA LEU A 174 -23.29 14.79 -8.94
C LEU A 174 -22.13 13.91 -9.41
N LEU A 175 -21.33 14.39 -10.36
CA LEU A 175 -20.17 13.68 -10.90
C LEU A 175 -18.97 13.67 -9.91
N MET A 176 -18.87 14.65 -9.02
CA MET A 176 -17.87 14.72 -7.96
C MET A 176 -18.19 13.82 -6.76
N LEU A 177 -19.47 13.64 -6.40
CA LEU A 177 -19.89 12.99 -5.15
C LEU A 177 -19.23 11.62 -4.88
N PRO A 178 -19.14 10.67 -5.83
CA PRO A 178 -18.56 9.36 -5.56
C PRO A 178 -17.10 9.41 -5.11
N ASN A 179 -16.35 10.44 -5.53
CA ASN A 179 -14.95 10.63 -5.15
C ASN A 179 -14.79 11.13 -3.70
N LEU A 180 -15.85 11.67 -3.10
CA LEU A 180 -15.83 12.23 -1.75
C LEU A 180 -16.37 11.27 -0.69
N ILE A 181 -17.03 10.17 -1.11
CA ILE A 181 -17.50 9.13 -0.20
C ILE A 181 -16.28 8.33 0.27
N GLU A 182 -16.00 8.38 1.57
CA GLU A 182 -14.95 7.59 2.19
C GLU A 182 -15.21 6.08 2.04
N ASN A 183 -14.15 5.30 1.78
CA ASN A 183 -14.17 3.83 1.69
C ASN A 183 -15.11 3.22 0.63
N LEU A 184 -15.51 3.99 -0.38
CA LEU A 184 -16.23 3.42 -1.52
C LEU A 184 -15.22 2.74 -2.48
N PRO A 185 -15.25 1.40 -2.66
CA PRO A 185 -14.25 0.68 -3.44
C PRO A 185 -14.54 0.80 -4.94
N ILE A 186 -14.45 2.01 -5.47
CA ILE A 186 -14.70 2.29 -6.89
C ILE A 186 -13.49 1.96 -7.77
N GLY A 187 -12.34 1.64 -7.19
CA GLY A 187 -11.09 1.35 -7.86
C GLY A 187 -10.32 2.60 -8.24
N ASN A 188 -8.99 2.49 -8.22
CA ASN A 188 -8.06 3.62 -8.37
C ASN A 188 -8.35 4.47 -9.61
N ILE A 189 -8.75 3.84 -10.71
CA ILE A 189 -9.01 4.52 -12.00
C ILE A 189 -10.21 5.46 -11.98
N LEU A 190 -11.22 5.26 -11.12
CA LEU A 190 -12.45 6.07 -11.12
C LEU A 190 -12.35 7.36 -10.28
N HIS A 191 -11.19 7.58 -9.65
CA HIS A 191 -10.86 8.76 -8.87
C HIS A 191 -10.32 9.91 -9.74
N TRP A 192 -11.16 10.88 -10.11
CA TRP A 192 -10.81 11.97 -11.02
C TRP A 192 -10.43 13.29 -10.31
N ILE A 193 -11.14 13.63 -9.23
CA ILE A 193 -10.93 14.89 -8.47
C ILE A 193 -10.21 14.67 -7.14
N ARG A 194 -10.50 13.56 -6.44
CA ARG A 194 -9.77 13.11 -5.25
C ARG A 194 -8.86 11.96 -5.65
N PRO A 195 -7.56 12.18 -5.95
CA PRO A 195 -6.61 11.12 -6.26
C PRO A 195 -6.63 9.99 -5.23
N SER A 196 -6.69 8.74 -5.69
CA SER A 196 -6.59 7.54 -4.84
C SER A 196 -5.12 7.26 -4.55
N VAL A 197 -4.69 7.61 -3.33
CA VAL A 197 -3.34 7.41 -2.82
C VAL A 197 -3.45 6.75 -1.45
N PRO A 198 -3.25 5.43 -1.34
CA PRO A 198 -3.46 4.70 -0.09
C PRO A 198 -2.43 5.06 0.98
N ALA A 199 -1.16 5.18 0.60
CA ALA A 199 -0.05 5.59 1.45
C ALA A 199 1.06 6.20 0.58
N MET A 200 2.05 6.84 1.21
CA MET A 200 3.31 7.23 0.59
C MET A 200 4.46 6.81 1.51
N SER A 201 5.50 6.23 0.94
CA SER A 201 6.69 5.80 1.67
C SER A 201 7.65 6.97 1.93
N ASP A 202 8.26 6.95 3.10
CA ASP A 202 9.28 7.89 3.55
C ASP A 202 10.67 7.43 3.09
N TYR A 203 10.94 6.14 3.31
CA TYR A 203 12.28 5.61 3.17
C TYR A 203 12.48 4.89 1.84
N PHE A 204 11.42 4.30 1.30
CA PHE A 204 11.44 3.52 0.05
C PHE A 204 10.85 4.30 -1.15
N SER A 205 10.23 3.59 -2.10
CA SER A 205 9.85 4.13 -3.41
C SER A 205 8.35 4.39 -3.55
N ASN A 206 7.99 5.63 -3.92
CA ASN A 206 6.62 6.03 -4.28
C ASN A 206 6.29 5.84 -5.76
N THR A 207 7.20 5.24 -6.54
CA THR A 207 7.09 5.18 -8.01
C THR A 207 5.83 4.45 -8.47
N GLN A 208 5.41 3.38 -7.77
CA GLN A 208 4.24 2.60 -8.14
C GLN A 208 2.93 3.40 -8.03
N ILE A 209 2.78 4.23 -6.99
CA ILE A 209 1.64 5.15 -6.85
C ILE A 209 1.59 6.08 -8.06
N PHE A 210 2.73 6.67 -8.43
CA PHE A 210 2.75 7.63 -9.54
C PHE A 210 2.53 6.96 -10.90
N ARG A 211 2.88 5.69 -11.08
CA ARG A 211 2.50 4.94 -12.29
C ARG A 211 0.98 4.76 -12.40
N LEU A 212 0.35 4.31 -11.31
CA LEU A 212 -1.11 4.21 -11.22
C LEU A 212 -1.78 5.55 -11.51
N MET A 213 -1.27 6.63 -10.89
CA MET A 213 -1.80 7.97 -11.09
C MET A 213 -1.59 8.50 -12.52
N LYS A 214 -0.45 8.23 -13.17
CA LYS A 214 -0.25 8.59 -14.59
C LYS A 214 -1.32 7.97 -15.48
N HIS A 215 -1.61 6.68 -15.28
CA HIS A 215 -2.63 5.98 -16.06
C HIS A 215 -4.05 6.50 -15.74
N ASN A 216 -4.35 6.74 -14.47
CA ASN A 216 -5.61 7.38 -14.05
C ASN A 216 -5.80 8.76 -14.69
N ARG A 217 -4.79 9.63 -14.67
CA ARG A 217 -4.90 10.97 -15.26
C ARG A 217 -5.06 10.92 -16.77
N LEU A 218 -4.35 10.01 -17.44
CA LEU A 218 -4.54 9.77 -18.87
C LEU A 218 -5.98 9.34 -19.18
N PHE A 219 -6.52 8.38 -18.43
CA PHE A 219 -7.91 7.92 -18.59
C PHE A 219 -8.91 9.08 -18.48
N TRP A 220 -8.84 9.89 -17.42
CA TRP A 220 -9.78 11.00 -17.24
C TRP A 220 -9.57 12.16 -18.21
N LEU A 221 -8.33 12.43 -18.64
CA LEU A 221 -8.06 13.42 -19.69
C LEU A 221 -8.72 13.00 -21.01
N LEU A 222 -8.71 11.70 -21.32
CA LEU A 222 -9.41 11.16 -22.48
C LEU A 222 -10.93 11.27 -22.30
N ILE A 223 -11.48 10.82 -21.18
CA ILE A 223 -12.94 10.86 -20.96
C ILE A 223 -13.49 12.30 -20.95
N PHE A 224 -12.89 13.22 -20.19
CA PHE A 224 -13.35 14.61 -20.15
C PHE A 224 -12.93 15.42 -21.38
N GLY A 225 -11.81 15.11 -22.03
CA GLY A 225 -11.47 15.70 -23.32
C GLY A 225 -12.50 15.33 -24.40
N GLY A 226 -12.92 14.07 -24.44
CA GLY A 226 -13.98 13.59 -25.31
C GLY A 226 -15.34 14.23 -24.99
N LEU A 227 -15.70 14.29 -23.71
CA LEU A 227 -16.92 14.96 -23.25
C LEU A 227 -16.91 16.46 -23.61
N TRP A 228 -15.76 17.12 -23.50
CA TRP A 228 -15.61 18.51 -23.88
C TRP A 228 -15.75 18.75 -25.38
N LEU A 229 -15.26 17.84 -26.23
CA LEU A 229 -15.49 17.90 -27.68
C LEU A 229 -16.98 17.74 -28.02
N ILE A 230 -17.70 16.87 -27.31
CA ILE A 230 -19.18 16.78 -27.41
C ILE A 230 -19.84 18.08 -26.94
N GLY A 231 -19.31 18.68 -25.87
CA GLY A 231 -19.70 20.01 -25.41
C GLY A 231 -19.52 21.08 -26.49
N LEU A 232 -18.39 21.08 -27.21
CA LEU A 232 -18.14 22.01 -28.32
C LEU A 232 -19.18 21.89 -29.43
N LEU A 233 -19.64 20.68 -29.75
CA LEU A 233 -20.74 20.50 -30.70
C LEU A 233 -22.04 21.15 -30.20
N SER A 234 -22.24 21.20 -28.89
CA SER A 234 -23.42 21.77 -28.25
C SER A 234 -23.39 23.30 -28.16
N VAL A 235 -22.27 23.97 -28.47
CA VAL A 235 -22.15 25.43 -28.41
C VAL A 235 -23.23 26.10 -29.27
N ARG A 236 -24.00 26.99 -28.65
CA ARG A 236 -25.13 27.66 -29.29
C ARG A 236 -24.65 28.56 -30.43
N CYS A 237 -25.18 28.32 -31.62
CA CYS A 237 -24.85 29.08 -32.83
C CYS A 237 -26.13 29.57 -33.51
N TYR A 238 -26.16 30.84 -33.94
CA TYR A 238 -27.23 31.42 -34.76
C TYR A 238 -28.65 31.26 -34.17
N GLY A 239 -28.79 31.42 -32.85
CA GLY A 239 -30.09 31.30 -32.16
C GLY A 239 -30.67 29.88 -32.11
N LYS A 240 -29.93 28.84 -32.55
CA LYS A 240 -30.40 27.45 -32.53
C LYS A 240 -30.32 26.85 -31.12
N ARG A 241 -31.33 26.05 -30.76
CA ARG A 241 -31.32 25.19 -29.56
C ARG A 241 -30.26 24.09 -29.67
N ILE A 242 -30.04 23.31 -28.61
CA ILE A 242 -28.97 22.30 -28.50
C ILE A 242 -28.83 21.40 -29.73
N PHE A 243 -29.90 20.72 -30.15
CA PHE A 243 -29.87 19.79 -31.28
C PHE A 243 -29.57 20.48 -32.61
N GLY A 244 -30.14 21.67 -32.83
CA GLY A 244 -29.89 22.45 -34.04
C GLY A 244 -28.44 22.96 -34.12
N SER A 245 -27.85 23.29 -32.97
CA SER A 245 -26.44 23.68 -32.86
C SER A 245 -25.51 22.49 -33.06
N MET A 246 -25.80 21.33 -32.46
CA MET A 246 -25.04 20.09 -32.67
C MET A 246 -25.04 19.67 -34.13
N LEU A 247 -26.20 19.62 -34.79
CA LEU A 247 -26.29 19.27 -36.22
C LEU A 247 -25.46 20.22 -37.11
N TYR A 248 -25.45 21.51 -36.78
CA TYR A 248 -24.68 22.49 -37.54
C TYR A 248 -23.17 22.32 -37.30
N ASN A 249 -22.75 22.22 -36.03
CA ASN A 249 -21.35 22.09 -35.66
C ASN A 249 -20.75 20.74 -36.12
N SER A 250 -21.55 19.68 -36.20
CA SER A 250 -21.15 18.37 -36.73
C SER A 250 -20.75 18.37 -38.20
N ARG A 251 -21.06 19.43 -38.96
CA ARG A 251 -20.50 19.63 -40.32
C ARG A 251 -18.98 19.73 -40.30
N LYS A 252 -18.39 20.16 -39.18
CA LYS A 252 -16.96 20.05 -38.92
C LYS A 252 -16.65 18.62 -38.48
N VAL A 253 -16.70 17.69 -39.44
CA VAL A 253 -16.64 16.22 -39.23
C VAL A 253 -15.45 15.76 -38.38
N TYR A 254 -14.34 16.51 -38.40
CA TYR A 254 -13.18 16.21 -37.56
C TYR A 254 -13.49 16.28 -36.05
N ILE A 255 -14.37 17.17 -35.58
CA ILE A 255 -14.71 17.30 -34.16
C ILE A 255 -15.37 16.03 -33.60
N PRO A 256 -16.48 15.50 -34.17
CA PRO A 256 -17.09 14.27 -33.67
C PRO A 256 -16.18 13.05 -33.86
N LEU A 257 -15.38 12.97 -34.94
CA LEU A 257 -14.44 11.87 -35.14
C LEU A 257 -13.36 11.85 -34.04
N ILE A 258 -12.78 13.00 -33.71
CA ILE A 258 -11.79 13.10 -32.63
C ILE A 258 -12.46 12.78 -31.28
N ALA A 259 -13.70 13.22 -31.04
CA ALA A 259 -14.42 12.91 -29.81
C ALA A 259 -14.59 11.39 -29.63
N VAL A 260 -15.01 10.68 -30.68
CA VAL A 260 -15.16 9.22 -30.66
C VAL A 260 -13.80 8.53 -30.46
N ALA A 261 -12.75 8.96 -31.16
CA ALA A 261 -11.42 8.39 -31.02
C ALA A 261 -10.85 8.55 -29.60
N ILE A 262 -11.02 9.74 -29.01
CA ILE A 262 -10.56 10.05 -27.66
C ILE A 262 -11.35 9.24 -26.60
N ILE A 263 -12.69 9.17 -26.71
CA ILE A 263 -13.51 8.35 -25.80
C ILE A 263 -13.17 6.87 -25.96
N GLY A 264 -13.01 6.39 -27.20
CA GLY A 264 -12.56 5.03 -27.48
C GLY A 264 -11.20 4.74 -26.86
N GLY A 265 -10.27 5.69 -26.91
CA GLY A 265 -8.99 5.64 -26.19
C GLY A 265 -9.16 5.57 -24.67
N GLY A 266 -10.12 6.31 -24.10
CA GLY A 266 -10.47 6.23 -22.67
C GLY A 266 -11.00 4.85 -22.29
N CYS A 267 -11.93 4.28 -23.07
CA CYS A 267 -12.41 2.91 -22.88
C CYS A 267 -11.28 1.88 -22.99
N TYR A 268 -10.37 2.05 -23.95
CA TYR A 268 -9.20 1.19 -24.10
C TYR A 268 -8.28 1.28 -22.89
N ALA A 269 -8.01 2.48 -22.38
CA ALA A 269 -7.20 2.71 -21.19
C ALA A 269 -7.83 2.09 -19.93
N PHE A 270 -9.17 2.13 -19.79
CA PHE A 270 -9.86 1.48 -18.68
C PHE A 270 -9.71 -0.05 -18.70
N ILE A 271 -9.85 -0.67 -19.87
CA ILE A 271 -9.76 -2.12 -20.05
C ILE A 271 -8.32 -2.60 -19.89
N ASN A 272 -7.34 -1.85 -20.41
CA ASN A 272 -5.93 -2.21 -20.45
C ASN A 272 -5.12 -1.46 -19.40
N GLN A 273 -5.48 -1.65 -18.13
CA GLN A 273 -4.71 -1.09 -17.03
C GLN A 273 -3.36 -1.80 -16.88
N PRO A 274 -2.22 -1.08 -16.86
CA PRO A 274 -0.89 -1.68 -16.82
C PRO A 274 -0.56 -2.31 -15.46
N ASP A 275 -1.01 -1.69 -14.37
CA ASP A 275 -0.64 -2.07 -13.00
C ASP A 275 -1.79 -2.72 -12.20
N VAL A 276 -2.97 -2.82 -12.82
CA VAL A 276 -4.20 -3.31 -12.17
C VAL A 276 -4.82 -4.46 -12.97
N PHE A 277 -5.18 -5.53 -12.27
CA PHE A 277 -5.91 -6.66 -12.81
C PHE A 277 -7.41 -6.51 -12.55
N LEU A 278 -8.17 -6.40 -13.65
CA LEU A 278 -9.63 -6.39 -13.61
C LEU A 278 -10.14 -7.80 -13.34
N VAL A 279 -10.77 -7.98 -12.18
CA VAL A 279 -11.41 -9.24 -11.78
C VAL A 279 -12.86 -9.25 -12.27
N SER A 280 -13.33 -10.36 -12.82
CA SER A 280 -14.75 -10.50 -13.16
C SER A 280 -15.62 -10.62 -11.90
N LYS A 281 -16.93 -10.38 -12.03
CA LYS A 281 -17.86 -10.51 -10.89
C LYS A 281 -17.84 -11.93 -10.32
N GLU A 282 -17.72 -12.93 -11.17
CA GLU A 282 -17.62 -14.34 -10.82
C GLU A 282 -16.32 -14.62 -10.04
N GLY A 283 -15.20 -14.01 -10.43
CA GLY A 283 -13.95 -14.10 -9.69
C GLY A 283 -14.07 -13.49 -8.29
N ILE A 284 -14.70 -12.31 -8.15
CA ILE A 284 -14.94 -11.72 -6.82
C ILE A 284 -15.78 -12.67 -5.94
N MET A 285 -16.83 -13.27 -6.50
CA MET A 285 -17.65 -14.26 -5.80
C MET A 285 -16.87 -15.54 -5.45
N GLU A 286 -16.00 -16.03 -6.34
CA GLU A 286 -15.09 -17.15 -6.05
C GLU A 286 -14.17 -16.80 -4.86
N MET A 287 -13.63 -15.58 -4.82
CA MET A 287 -12.76 -15.12 -3.74
C MET A 287 -13.50 -15.09 -2.39
N ILE A 288 -14.72 -14.54 -2.37
CA ILE A 288 -15.59 -14.50 -1.17
C ILE A 288 -15.98 -15.91 -0.72
N ASN A 289 -16.27 -16.80 -1.67
CA ASN A 289 -16.73 -18.16 -1.40
C ASN A 289 -15.59 -19.17 -1.16
N SER A 290 -14.33 -18.80 -1.39
CA SER A 290 -13.14 -19.66 -1.29
C SER A 290 -12.76 -20.13 0.12
N GLY A 291 -13.71 -20.11 1.07
CA GLY A 291 -13.70 -20.97 2.25
C GLY A 291 -14.03 -22.44 1.95
N SER A 292 -14.36 -22.79 0.69
CA SER A 292 -14.64 -24.17 0.27
C SER A 292 -13.58 -24.67 -0.71
N LYS A 293 -13.14 -25.92 -0.47
CA LYS A 293 -12.21 -26.71 -1.31
C LYS A 293 -12.68 -26.74 -2.77
N ASP A 294 -12.21 -25.83 -3.61
CA ASP A 294 -12.53 -25.84 -5.03
C ASP A 294 -11.41 -26.43 -5.90
N SER A 295 -11.85 -27.09 -6.96
CA SER A 295 -11.14 -27.83 -8.02
C SER A 295 -10.03 -27.07 -8.76
N SER A 296 -9.89 -25.75 -8.56
CA SER A 296 -8.91 -24.88 -9.22
C SER A 296 -7.47 -25.08 -8.73
N ASN A 297 -7.27 -25.72 -7.58
CA ASN A 297 -5.96 -26.00 -6.99
C ASN A 297 -5.50 -27.47 -7.14
N LYS A 298 -6.02 -28.20 -8.14
CA LYS A 298 -5.66 -29.61 -8.36
C LYS A 298 -4.17 -29.77 -8.65
N VAL A 299 -3.44 -30.32 -7.67
CA VAL A 299 -2.05 -30.74 -7.82
C VAL A 299 -2.02 -32.03 -8.62
N ASN A 300 -1.22 -32.08 -9.70
CA ASN A 300 -1.00 -33.32 -10.42
C ASN A 300 -0.01 -34.20 -9.64
N LYS A 301 -0.49 -35.33 -9.13
CA LYS A 301 0.31 -36.30 -8.35
C LYS A 301 1.13 -37.25 -9.22
N GLU A 302 0.83 -37.33 -10.52
CA GLU A 302 1.56 -38.14 -11.49
C GLU A 302 2.84 -37.46 -11.98
N ILE A 303 3.07 -36.20 -11.60
CA ILE A 303 4.29 -35.45 -11.89
C ILE A 303 4.91 -35.03 -10.57
N GLN A 304 6.22 -35.17 -10.47
CA GLN A 304 7.00 -34.73 -9.32
C GLN A 304 8.00 -33.64 -9.71
N LEU A 305 8.09 -32.57 -8.91
CA LEU A 305 9.11 -31.53 -9.04
C LEU A 305 10.39 -31.99 -8.34
N LEU A 306 11.48 -32.09 -9.11
CA LEU A 306 12.81 -32.41 -8.61
C LEU A 306 13.53 -31.13 -8.17
N ASN A 307 13.91 -30.27 -9.11
CA ASN A 307 14.71 -29.05 -8.88
C ASN A 307 14.21 -27.88 -9.72
N SER A 308 14.56 -26.66 -9.30
CA SER A 308 14.24 -25.41 -10.01
C SER A 308 15.47 -24.50 -10.15
N ASP A 309 15.72 -24.00 -11.36
CA ASP A 309 16.74 -22.99 -11.67
C ASP A 309 16.09 -21.79 -12.38
N LEU A 310 16.25 -20.59 -11.81
CA LEU A 310 15.63 -19.38 -12.33
C LEU A 310 16.65 -18.28 -12.60
N LYS A 311 16.42 -17.50 -13.65
CA LYS A 311 17.13 -16.24 -13.90
C LYS A 311 16.11 -15.13 -14.08
N ILE A 312 16.19 -14.11 -13.24
CA ILE A 312 15.23 -13.00 -13.21
C ILE A 312 15.99 -11.69 -13.29
N LEU A 313 15.58 -10.84 -14.23
CA LEU A 313 16.13 -9.52 -14.46
C LEU A 313 15.05 -8.47 -14.18
N PHE A 314 15.32 -7.59 -13.22
CA PHE A 314 14.43 -6.47 -12.89
C PHE A 314 14.77 -5.22 -13.70
N ASP A 315 13.73 -4.55 -14.18
CA ASP A 315 13.79 -3.21 -14.77
C ASP A 315 13.00 -2.26 -13.88
N GLY A 316 13.70 -1.61 -12.95
CA GLY A 316 13.10 -0.70 -11.99
C GLY A 316 12.47 0.53 -12.64
N SER A 317 12.98 1.00 -13.78
CA SER A 317 12.41 2.13 -14.51
C SER A 317 11.01 1.80 -15.06
N LYS A 318 10.87 0.63 -15.68
CA LYS A 318 9.60 0.14 -16.22
C LYS A 318 8.71 -0.46 -15.13
N GLY A 319 9.26 -0.90 -14.01
CA GLY A 319 8.50 -1.65 -13.01
C GLY A 319 8.15 -3.06 -13.47
N SER A 320 8.99 -3.62 -14.34
CA SER A 320 8.80 -4.94 -14.92
C SER A 320 9.95 -5.86 -14.53
N LEU A 321 9.76 -7.15 -14.78
CA LEU A 321 10.84 -8.13 -14.82
C LEU A 321 10.71 -9.01 -16.06
N SER A 322 11.83 -9.62 -16.42
CA SER A 322 11.89 -10.74 -17.35
C SER A 322 12.49 -11.95 -16.64
N GLY A 323 11.82 -13.09 -16.73
CA GLY A 323 12.19 -14.32 -16.06
C GLY A 323 12.35 -15.48 -17.03
N LYS A 324 13.36 -16.32 -16.76
CA LYS A 324 13.51 -17.65 -17.34
C LYS A 324 13.55 -18.66 -16.21
N ALA A 325 12.53 -19.50 -16.13
CA ALA A 325 12.42 -20.53 -15.10
C ALA A 325 12.56 -21.92 -15.73
N VAL A 326 13.49 -22.72 -15.21
CA VAL A 326 13.77 -24.09 -15.64
C VAL A 326 13.44 -25.02 -14.49
N TYR A 327 12.54 -25.97 -14.73
CA TYR A 327 12.11 -26.98 -13.77
C TYR A 327 12.51 -28.36 -14.28
N SER A 328 13.10 -29.16 -13.40
CA SER A 328 13.33 -30.59 -13.60
C SER A 328 12.17 -31.35 -12.98
N LEU A 329 11.40 -32.05 -13.81
CA LEU A 329 10.22 -32.80 -13.41
C LEU A 329 10.41 -34.30 -13.72
N GLU A 330 9.77 -35.15 -12.94
CA GLU A 330 9.68 -36.58 -13.18
C GLU A 330 8.21 -36.97 -13.44
N ASN A 331 7.92 -37.61 -14.57
CA ASN A 331 6.63 -38.22 -14.85
C ASN A 331 6.63 -39.62 -14.24
N LEU A 332 5.77 -39.81 -13.24
CA LEU A 332 5.56 -41.09 -12.55
C LEU A 332 4.60 -41.99 -13.33
N SER A 333 3.86 -41.43 -14.29
CA SER A 333 2.98 -42.16 -15.18
C SER A 333 3.68 -42.54 -16.49
N ASN A 334 3.20 -43.60 -17.13
CA ASN A 334 3.64 -44.00 -18.47
C ASN A 334 2.82 -43.32 -19.60
N SER A 335 2.13 -42.23 -19.30
CA SER A 335 1.21 -41.53 -20.21
C SER A 335 1.48 -40.03 -20.25
N LYS A 336 0.92 -39.35 -21.26
CA LYS A 336 0.94 -37.89 -21.32
C LYS A 336 0.12 -37.32 -20.15
N GLN A 337 0.64 -36.28 -19.52
CA GLN A 337 0.02 -35.68 -18.34
C GLN A 337 -0.29 -34.20 -18.57
N GLU A 338 -1.40 -33.73 -17.99
CA GLU A 338 -1.70 -32.30 -17.91
C GLU A 338 -0.81 -31.67 -16.83
N CYS A 339 -0.11 -30.59 -17.17
CA CYS A 339 0.60 -29.76 -16.22
C CYS A 339 -0.04 -28.38 -16.17
N ARG A 340 -0.03 -27.77 -14.99
CA ARG A 340 -0.54 -26.42 -14.79
C ARG A 340 0.35 -25.62 -13.89
N PHE A 341 0.34 -24.30 -14.07
CA PHE A 341 0.92 -23.38 -13.11
C PHE A 341 0.09 -22.10 -12.98
N THR A 342 0.30 -21.42 -11.86
CA THR A 342 -0.24 -20.07 -11.61
C THR A 342 0.90 -19.07 -11.53
N ILE A 343 0.67 -17.85 -12.02
CA ILE A 343 1.60 -16.72 -11.94
C ILE A 343 0.79 -15.42 -11.90
N ASN A 344 1.32 -14.35 -11.32
CA ASN A 344 0.63 -13.05 -11.30
C ASN A 344 0.15 -12.67 -12.73
N PRO A 345 -1.10 -12.21 -12.88
CA PRO A 345 -1.71 -11.95 -14.19
C PRO A 345 -1.06 -10.83 -14.99
N GLY A 346 -0.17 -10.06 -14.36
CA GLY A 346 0.63 -9.04 -15.01
C GLY A 346 1.82 -9.56 -15.84
N TYR A 347 2.14 -10.84 -15.75
CA TYR A 347 3.20 -11.47 -16.55
C TYR A 347 2.63 -12.20 -17.76
N ASP A 348 3.19 -11.89 -18.93
CA ASP A 348 2.92 -12.56 -20.19
C ASP A 348 3.93 -13.70 -20.40
N ILE A 349 3.41 -14.84 -20.87
CA ILE A 349 4.23 -16.03 -21.16
C ILE A 349 4.59 -16.03 -22.63
N HIS A 350 5.87 -15.88 -22.94
CA HIS A 350 6.37 -15.91 -24.32
C HIS A 350 6.39 -17.31 -24.90
N GLN A 351 6.89 -18.25 -24.10
CA GLN A 351 6.98 -19.64 -24.50
C GLN A 351 7.12 -20.59 -23.32
N ILE A 352 6.62 -21.80 -23.55
CA ILE A 352 6.83 -22.97 -22.71
C ILE A 352 7.55 -24.00 -23.58
N ILE A 353 8.69 -24.48 -23.11
CA ILE A 353 9.51 -25.49 -23.79
C ILE A 353 9.57 -26.71 -22.88
N VAL A 354 9.23 -27.88 -23.42
CA VAL A 354 9.26 -29.16 -22.73
C VAL A 354 10.17 -30.11 -23.52
N ASN A 355 11.27 -30.56 -22.91
CA ASN A 355 12.29 -31.40 -23.56
C ASN A 355 12.73 -30.81 -24.92
N ASP A 356 13.12 -29.53 -24.90
CA ASP A 356 13.59 -28.74 -26.05
C ASP A 356 12.56 -28.53 -27.17
N LYS A 357 11.28 -28.86 -26.94
CA LYS A 357 10.18 -28.61 -27.88
C LYS A 357 9.20 -27.59 -27.34
N LYS A 358 8.87 -26.58 -28.15
CA LYS A 358 7.84 -25.59 -27.80
C LYS A 358 6.46 -26.24 -27.74
N VAL A 359 5.72 -25.99 -26.67
CA VAL A 359 4.36 -26.51 -26.48
C VAL A 359 3.33 -25.38 -26.51
N THR A 360 2.12 -25.70 -26.97
CA THR A 360 0.98 -24.80 -26.87
C THR A 360 0.39 -24.87 -25.46
N PHE A 361 -0.15 -23.75 -25.00
CA PHE A 361 -0.76 -23.63 -23.69
C PHE A 361 -2.06 -22.84 -23.76
N LYS A 362 -2.92 -23.05 -22.77
CA LYS A 362 -4.18 -22.35 -22.61
C LYS A 362 -4.16 -21.55 -21.32
N LYS A 363 -4.37 -20.24 -21.43
CA LYS A 363 -4.60 -19.34 -20.28
C LYS A 363 -6.07 -19.42 -19.89
N LEU A 364 -6.36 -19.82 -18.66
CA LEU A 364 -7.71 -19.81 -18.12
C LEU A 364 -8.08 -18.39 -17.66
N LYS A 365 -9.34 -18.02 -17.82
CA LYS A 365 -9.89 -16.76 -17.31
C LYS A 365 -10.41 -16.94 -15.88
N ASP A 366 -9.58 -17.49 -15.02
CA ASP A 366 -9.88 -17.62 -13.59
C ASP A 366 -9.09 -16.58 -12.79
N ILE A 367 -9.43 -16.47 -11.51
CA ILE A 367 -8.86 -15.46 -10.61
C ILE A 367 -7.38 -15.72 -10.29
N ARG A 368 -6.94 -16.98 -10.39
CA ARG A 368 -5.57 -17.43 -10.10
C ARG A 368 -4.67 -17.39 -11.33
N ASN A 369 -5.22 -17.04 -12.49
CA ASN A 369 -4.53 -16.97 -13.77
C ASN A 369 -3.83 -18.30 -14.11
N ASN A 370 -4.58 -19.42 -14.04
CA ASN A 370 -4.06 -20.74 -14.35
C ASN A 370 -3.67 -20.86 -15.83
N ILE A 371 -2.50 -21.48 -16.07
CA ILE A 371 -2.01 -21.82 -17.41
C ILE A 371 -1.86 -23.33 -17.49
N ILE A 372 -2.47 -23.93 -18.52
CA ILE A 372 -2.52 -25.38 -18.71
C ILE A 372 -1.81 -25.77 -20.01
N PHE A 373 -1.00 -26.82 -19.95
CA PHE A 373 -0.31 -27.42 -21.08
C PHE A 373 -0.07 -28.92 -20.83
N ASN A 374 0.36 -29.66 -21.84
CA ASN A 374 0.64 -31.09 -21.70
C ASN A 374 2.15 -31.35 -21.62
N VAL A 375 2.55 -32.24 -20.72
CA VAL A 375 3.89 -32.82 -20.68
C VAL A 375 3.86 -34.23 -21.27
N PRO A 376 4.97 -34.70 -21.86
CA PRO A 376 4.98 -35.95 -22.58
C PRO A 376 5.19 -37.13 -21.62
N LYS A 377 5.17 -38.36 -22.14
CA LYS A 377 5.18 -39.61 -21.33
C LYS A 377 6.56 -39.99 -20.80
N GLU A 378 7.61 -39.31 -21.25
CA GLU A 378 8.98 -39.55 -20.83
C GLU A 378 9.13 -39.31 -19.34
N LYS A 379 9.92 -40.17 -18.71
CA LYS A 379 10.17 -40.12 -17.27
C LYS A 379 10.81 -38.79 -16.84
N ASN A 380 11.86 -38.35 -17.52
CA ASN A 380 12.55 -37.10 -17.18
C ASN A 380 12.05 -35.97 -18.08
N ILE A 381 11.61 -34.88 -17.46
CA ILE A 381 11.06 -33.73 -18.15
C ILE A 381 11.84 -32.48 -17.74
N ARG A 382 12.40 -31.77 -18.73
CA ARG A 382 12.94 -30.42 -18.56
C ARG A 382 11.92 -29.41 -19.07
N LEU A 383 11.33 -28.65 -18.15
CA LEU A 383 10.37 -27.59 -18.44
C LEU A 383 11.06 -26.23 -18.37
N THR A 384 10.97 -25.42 -19.41
CA THR A 384 11.44 -24.03 -19.42
C THR A 384 10.28 -23.10 -19.70
N ILE A 385 10.11 -22.07 -18.87
CA ILE A 385 9.10 -21.03 -19.01
C ILE A 385 9.82 -19.68 -19.12
N GLU A 386 9.57 -18.96 -20.20
CA GLU A 386 10.06 -17.60 -20.40
C GLU A 386 8.89 -16.62 -20.34
N TYR A 387 9.02 -15.62 -19.48
CA TYR A 387 7.94 -14.69 -19.15
C TYR A 387 8.48 -13.28 -18.90
N GLU A 388 7.66 -12.28 -19.17
CA GLU A 388 7.98 -10.89 -18.87
C GLU A 388 6.73 -10.11 -18.52
N GLY A 389 6.90 -8.94 -17.89
CA GLY A 389 5.79 -8.04 -17.64
C GLY A 389 5.92 -7.31 -16.33
N ARG A 390 4.82 -6.67 -15.92
CA ARG A 390 4.73 -5.89 -14.69
C ARG A 390 3.73 -6.58 -13.77
N PRO A 391 4.02 -6.77 -12.48
CA PRO A 391 3.02 -7.32 -11.57
C PRO A 391 1.79 -6.42 -11.52
N LYS A 392 0.62 -7.04 -11.40
CA LYS A 392 -0.66 -6.33 -11.27
C LYS A 392 -1.27 -6.56 -9.90
N VAL A 393 -1.80 -5.49 -9.32
CA VAL A 393 -2.60 -5.51 -8.10
C VAL A 393 -4.06 -5.76 -8.47
N LEU A 394 -4.82 -6.42 -7.60
CA LEU A 394 -6.26 -6.64 -7.80
C LEU A 394 -7.03 -5.31 -7.77
N TYR A 395 -8.00 -5.15 -8.67
CA TYR A 395 -8.77 -3.90 -8.83
C TYR A 395 -9.32 -3.31 -7.53
N PHE A 396 -9.95 -4.13 -6.68
CA PHE A 396 -10.56 -3.65 -5.43
C PHE A 396 -9.53 -3.33 -4.33
N LEU A 397 -8.30 -3.84 -4.42
CA LEU A 397 -7.22 -3.50 -3.48
C LEU A 397 -6.51 -2.19 -3.88
N SER A 398 -6.63 -1.78 -5.14
CA SER A 398 -5.89 -0.63 -5.69
C SER A 398 -6.19 0.72 -5.00
N ASP A 399 -7.28 0.83 -4.24
CA ASP A 399 -7.61 2.01 -3.43
C ASP A 399 -7.03 1.97 -2.01
N PHE A 400 -6.65 0.79 -1.51
CA PHE A 400 -6.32 0.56 -0.10
C PHE A 400 -4.85 0.22 0.12
N MET A 401 -4.23 -0.53 -0.79
CA MET A 401 -2.86 -1.03 -0.60
C MET A 401 -2.24 -1.48 -1.92
N LEU A 402 -0.91 -1.46 -1.98
CA LEU A 402 -0.14 -1.96 -3.12
C LEU A 402 0.78 -3.09 -2.64
N ASP A 403 0.41 -4.31 -2.99
CA ASP A 403 1.09 -5.54 -2.58
C ASP A 403 2.23 -5.99 -3.50
N THR A 404 2.50 -5.21 -4.54
CA THR A 404 3.60 -5.42 -5.49
C THR A 404 4.25 -4.10 -5.89
N ASN A 405 5.59 -4.04 -5.84
CA ASN A 405 6.37 -2.87 -6.24
C ASN A 405 7.68 -3.30 -6.90
N ILE A 406 8.00 -2.71 -8.06
CA ILE A 406 9.30 -2.83 -8.72
C ILE A 406 9.75 -1.43 -9.10
N SER A 407 10.88 -0.99 -8.55
CA SER A 407 11.47 0.30 -8.87
C SER A 407 12.99 0.29 -8.68
N ASP A 408 13.66 1.36 -9.11
CA ASP A 408 15.12 1.47 -8.96
C ASP A 408 15.57 1.62 -7.50
N LYS A 409 14.65 2.04 -6.61
CA LYS A 409 14.92 2.28 -5.18
C LYS A 409 14.38 1.17 -4.26
N TYR A 410 13.45 0.35 -4.74
CA TYR A 410 12.80 -0.67 -3.91
C TYR A 410 12.05 -1.71 -4.75
N ILE A 411 12.12 -2.97 -4.32
CA ILE A 411 11.37 -4.10 -4.86
C ILE A 411 10.66 -4.80 -3.69
N ASP A 412 9.37 -5.07 -3.84
CA ASP A 412 8.58 -5.86 -2.90
C ASP A 412 7.61 -6.73 -3.69
N LEU A 413 7.86 -8.03 -3.68
CA LEU A 413 7.13 -9.01 -4.46
C LEU A 413 6.78 -10.20 -3.58
N ASN A 414 5.51 -10.57 -3.57
CA ASN A 414 5.06 -11.82 -3.00
C ASN A 414 5.49 -13.00 -3.89
N LYS A 415 5.29 -14.24 -3.47
CA LYS A 415 5.76 -15.44 -4.18
C LYS A 415 5.29 -15.60 -5.64
N ASP A 416 4.30 -14.83 -6.09
CA ASP A 416 3.57 -14.93 -7.37
C ASP A 416 4.29 -14.35 -8.60
N PHE A 417 5.49 -13.81 -8.45
CA PHE A 417 6.38 -13.51 -9.59
C PHE A 417 7.15 -14.73 -10.13
N ILE A 418 7.07 -15.87 -9.44
CA ILE A 418 7.63 -17.15 -9.85
C ILE A 418 6.50 -18.08 -10.29
N PRO A 419 6.58 -18.73 -11.48
CA PRO A 419 5.60 -19.73 -11.89
C PRO A 419 5.44 -20.83 -10.84
N ASN A 420 4.22 -20.99 -10.33
CA ASN A 420 3.90 -22.01 -9.33
C ASN A 420 3.40 -23.27 -10.00
N ILE A 421 4.31 -24.19 -10.31
CA ILE A 421 3.97 -25.48 -10.94
C ILE A 421 3.16 -26.33 -9.96
N LYS A 422 1.93 -26.72 -10.32
CA LYS A 422 1.00 -27.47 -9.45
C LYS A 422 1.21 -28.98 -9.59
N VAL A 423 2.36 -29.45 -9.14
CA VAL A 423 2.76 -30.87 -9.17
C VAL A 423 3.21 -31.32 -7.78
N ALA A 424 3.31 -32.63 -7.55
CA ALA A 424 3.80 -33.14 -6.27
C ALA A 424 5.26 -32.70 -6.04
N ASN A 425 5.64 -32.43 -4.81
CA ASN A 425 7.03 -32.12 -4.47
C ASN A 425 7.84 -33.42 -4.24
N SER A 426 9.15 -33.36 -4.44
CA SER A 426 10.03 -34.46 -4.03
C SER A 426 10.07 -34.61 -2.51
N LYS A 427 10.19 -35.86 -2.02
CA LYS A 427 10.28 -36.16 -0.58
C LYS A 427 11.55 -35.59 0.08
N ASN A 428 12.58 -35.26 -0.71
CA ASN A 428 13.86 -34.77 -0.21
C ASN A 428 13.98 -33.23 -0.18
N ASN A 429 12.87 -32.51 -0.41
CA ASN A 429 12.80 -31.07 -0.67
C ASN A 429 13.57 -30.66 -1.94
N SER A 430 12.83 -30.12 -2.91
CA SER A 430 13.41 -29.62 -4.16
C SER A 430 14.43 -28.51 -3.91
N GLU A 431 15.61 -28.62 -4.52
CA GLU A 431 16.58 -27.52 -4.51
C GLU A 431 16.09 -26.42 -5.44
N PHE A 432 16.11 -25.19 -4.94
CA PHE A 432 15.76 -24.00 -5.69
C PHE A 432 16.96 -23.07 -5.76
N THR A 433 17.37 -22.77 -6.99
CA THR A 433 18.43 -21.81 -7.30
C THR A 433 17.85 -20.68 -8.14
N CYS A 434 18.17 -19.43 -7.80
CA CYS A 434 17.72 -18.28 -8.58
C CYS A 434 18.78 -17.19 -8.67
N GLN A 435 19.02 -16.68 -9.88
CA GLN A 435 19.82 -15.49 -10.12
C GLN A 435 18.90 -14.27 -10.23
N LEU A 436 19.04 -13.33 -9.30
CA LEU A 436 18.29 -12.07 -9.26
C LEU A 436 19.20 -10.92 -9.70
N THR A 437 18.94 -10.35 -10.87
CA THR A 437 19.69 -9.18 -11.37
C THR A 437 18.86 -7.92 -11.19
N MET A 438 19.32 -7.00 -10.33
CA MET A 438 18.58 -5.82 -9.90
C MET A 438 19.49 -4.57 -9.83
N PRO A 439 18.93 -3.35 -9.69
CA PRO A 439 19.72 -2.13 -9.50
C PRO A 439 20.75 -2.25 -8.37
N ALA A 440 21.95 -1.70 -8.57
CA ALA A 440 23.11 -1.92 -7.69
C ALA A 440 22.95 -1.40 -6.25
N GLY A 441 22.02 -0.46 -6.03
CA GLY A 441 21.70 0.05 -4.69
C GLY A 441 20.82 -0.88 -3.85
N LEU A 442 20.33 -1.99 -4.41
CA LEU A 442 19.40 -2.88 -3.72
C LEU A 442 20.09 -4.13 -3.16
N MET A 443 19.81 -4.41 -1.88
CA MET A 443 20.15 -5.66 -1.22
C MET A 443 18.90 -6.54 -1.07
N PRO A 444 18.89 -7.77 -1.61
CA PRO A 444 17.74 -8.65 -1.51
C PRO A 444 17.67 -9.37 -0.16
N VAL A 445 16.45 -9.44 0.37
CA VAL A 445 16.05 -10.25 1.51
C VAL A 445 14.92 -11.16 1.05
N VAL A 446 15.19 -12.47 1.08
CA VAL A 446 14.28 -13.50 0.58
C VAL A 446 13.59 -14.24 1.71
N ASN A 447 12.30 -14.52 1.51
CA ASN A 447 11.50 -15.42 2.34
C ASN A 447 11.12 -16.66 1.52
N PRO A 448 11.77 -17.82 1.74
CA PRO A 448 11.41 -19.07 1.07
C PRO A 448 9.95 -19.48 1.29
N ALA A 449 9.33 -20.09 0.28
CA ALA A 449 7.94 -20.54 0.33
C ALA A 449 7.74 -21.89 -0.37
N GLN A 450 6.92 -22.74 0.24
CA GLN A 450 6.47 -24.02 -0.31
C GLN A 450 5.10 -24.35 0.28
N GLU A 451 4.25 -25.02 -0.50
CA GLU A 451 2.97 -25.54 -0.07
C GLU A 451 3.01 -27.07 -0.10
N ASP A 452 2.34 -27.72 0.84
CA ASP A 452 2.14 -29.17 0.84
C ASP A 452 1.00 -29.59 -0.10
N GLU A 453 0.67 -30.89 -0.14
CA GLU A 453 -0.41 -31.42 -0.99
C GLU A 453 -1.80 -30.88 -0.65
N SER A 454 -2.00 -30.42 0.59
CA SER A 454 -3.26 -29.83 1.05
C SER A 454 -3.36 -28.33 0.73
N GLY A 455 -2.25 -27.72 0.28
CA GLY A 455 -2.12 -26.29 0.03
C GLY A 455 -1.73 -25.49 1.28
N GLU A 456 -1.34 -26.17 2.37
CA GLU A 456 -0.83 -25.52 3.58
C GLU A 456 0.65 -25.15 3.42
N ALA A 457 1.03 -23.99 3.94
CA ALA A 457 2.40 -23.50 3.85
C ALA A 457 3.34 -24.35 4.72
N ILE A 458 4.44 -24.83 4.13
CA ILE A 458 5.50 -25.51 4.86
C ILE A 458 6.32 -24.45 5.61
N ALA A 459 6.40 -24.59 6.93
CA ALA A 459 7.17 -23.69 7.78
C ALA A 459 8.68 -23.99 7.74
N ASN A 460 9.49 -23.01 8.17
CA ASN A 460 10.93 -23.17 8.46
C ASN A 460 11.81 -23.53 7.27
N LEU A 461 11.44 -23.06 6.09
CA LEU A 461 12.27 -23.17 4.90
C LEU A 461 13.51 -22.28 5.03
N THR A 462 14.66 -22.78 4.59
CA THR A 462 15.95 -22.10 4.71
C THR A 462 16.40 -21.57 3.36
N GLY A 463 16.91 -20.35 3.32
CA GLY A 463 17.41 -19.75 2.10
C GLY A 463 18.38 -18.62 2.35
N ASP A 464 19.47 -18.60 1.58
CA ASP A 464 20.49 -17.56 1.67
C ASP A 464 20.72 -16.88 0.33
N THR A 465 21.29 -15.68 0.39
CA THR A 465 21.62 -14.86 -0.77
C THR A 465 23.12 -14.55 -0.78
N THR A 466 23.75 -14.72 -1.94
CA THR A 466 25.18 -14.42 -2.15
C THR A 466 25.32 -13.52 -3.37
N LEU A 467 26.20 -12.52 -3.30
CA LEU A 467 26.49 -11.66 -4.43
C LEU A 467 27.37 -12.45 -5.44
N LEU A 468 26.94 -12.54 -6.69
CA LEU A 468 27.72 -13.18 -7.76
C LEU A 468 28.52 -12.17 -8.58
N LEU A 469 27.87 -11.07 -8.95
CA LEU A 469 28.39 -10.11 -9.90
C LEU A 469 27.91 -8.71 -9.53
N GLU A 470 28.80 -7.75 -9.69
CA GLU A 470 28.49 -6.32 -9.71
C GLU A 470 28.96 -5.76 -11.06
N ASP A 471 28.01 -5.23 -11.84
CA ASP A 471 28.24 -4.68 -13.17
C ASP A 471 27.62 -3.27 -13.24
N GLY A 472 28.45 -2.27 -12.91
CA GLY A 472 28.08 -0.86 -12.93
C GLY A 472 26.80 -0.58 -12.13
N TYR A 473 25.70 -0.34 -12.84
CA TYR A 473 24.40 0.01 -12.25
C TYR A 473 23.55 -1.19 -11.82
N LYS A 474 24.03 -2.44 -11.99
CA LYS A 474 23.29 -3.66 -11.62
C LYS A 474 24.14 -4.61 -10.77
N LYS A 475 23.47 -5.37 -9.90
CA LYS A 475 24.03 -6.48 -9.14
C LYS A 475 23.24 -7.75 -9.41
N THR A 476 23.94 -8.86 -9.53
CA THR A 476 23.36 -10.20 -9.65
C THR A 476 23.62 -10.98 -8.37
N TRP A 477 22.54 -11.42 -7.73
CA TRP A 477 22.54 -12.19 -6.51
C TRP A 477 22.13 -13.63 -6.80
N LEU A 478 22.88 -14.60 -6.30
CA LEU A 478 22.47 -16.00 -6.26
C LEU A 478 21.69 -16.26 -4.98
N VAL A 479 20.49 -16.78 -5.17
CA VAL A 479 19.65 -17.31 -4.10
C VAL A 479 19.70 -18.83 -4.18
N HIS A 480 20.01 -19.45 -3.05
CA HIS A 480 19.91 -20.90 -2.88
C HIS A 480 19.02 -21.18 -1.67
N LEU A 481 17.92 -21.91 -1.88
CA LEU A 481 16.96 -22.21 -0.81
C LEU A 481 16.37 -23.61 -0.92
N LYS A 482 15.87 -24.09 0.22
CA LYS A 482 14.95 -25.21 0.32
C LYS A 482 13.53 -24.68 0.17
N GLY A 483 12.79 -25.19 -0.80
CA GLY A 483 11.46 -24.68 -1.15
C GLY A 483 11.27 -24.66 -2.65
N THR A 484 10.12 -24.19 -3.12
CA THR A 484 9.82 -24.15 -4.56
C THR A 484 9.70 -22.73 -5.08
N ARG A 485 9.52 -21.75 -4.18
CA ARG A 485 9.28 -20.33 -4.48
C ARG A 485 9.87 -19.47 -3.37
N LEU A 486 9.83 -18.15 -3.56
CA LEU A 486 10.19 -17.17 -2.53
C LEU A 486 9.42 -15.87 -2.71
N SER A 487 9.20 -15.15 -1.62
CA SER A 487 8.89 -13.71 -1.65
C SER A 487 10.20 -12.92 -1.54
N LEU A 488 10.23 -11.73 -2.15
CA LEU A 488 11.43 -10.90 -2.29
C LEU A 488 11.16 -9.48 -1.81
N MET A 489 11.99 -8.99 -0.91
CA MET A 489 12.16 -7.57 -0.65
C MET A 489 13.57 -7.16 -1.05
N ALA A 490 13.75 -6.03 -1.71
CA ALA A 490 15.06 -5.47 -1.98
C ALA A 490 15.03 -3.96 -1.83
N GLY A 491 15.91 -3.42 -1.00
CA GLY A 491 15.99 -2.00 -0.66
C GLY A 491 17.42 -1.59 -0.38
N ASP A 492 17.60 -0.31 -0.06
CA ASP A 492 18.86 0.29 0.39
C ASP A 492 19.16 -0.08 1.85
N TYR A 493 19.10 -1.38 2.15
CA TYR A 493 19.15 -1.86 3.52
C TYR A 493 20.56 -1.80 4.12
N VAL A 494 20.63 -1.42 5.39
CA VAL A 494 21.73 -1.72 6.30
C VAL A 494 21.36 -2.98 7.07
N MET A 495 22.30 -3.94 7.15
CA MET A 495 22.12 -5.17 7.92
C MET A 495 22.89 -5.10 9.24
N LYS A 496 22.21 -5.41 10.35
CA LYS A 496 22.81 -5.57 11.68
C LYS A 496 22.62 -6.99 12.19
N GLN A 497 23.72 -7.57 12.67
CA GLN A 497 23.70 -8.85 13.37
C GLN A 497 23.39 -8.60 14.85
N LEU A 498 22.22 -9.04 15.31
CA LEU A 498 21.75 -8.80 16.68
C LEU A 498 21.80 -10.06 17.55
N GLY A 499 21.68 -11.26 16.96
CA GLY A 499 21.70 -12.53 17.68
C GLY A 499 23.10 -13.16 17.79
N ASN A 500 23.24 -14.17 18.64
CA ASN A 500 24.47 -14.96 18.82
C ASN A 500 24.55 -16.14 17.84
N GLU A 501 25.62 -16.95 17.92
CA GLU A 501 25.81 -18.10 17.01
C GLU A 501 24.71 -19.16 17.10
N GLU A 502 24.11 -19.33 18.28
CA GLU A 502 23.07 -20.33 18.52
C GLU A 502 21.67 -19.84 18.07
N MET A 503 21.45 -18.53 18.06
CA MET A 503 20.21 -17.90 17.63
C MET A 503 20.51 -16.64 16.79
N PRO A 504 20.97 -16.81 15.54
CA PRO A 504 21.35 -15.68 14.71
C PRO A 504 20.13 -14.89 14.26
N ILE A 505 20.19 -13.57 14.47
CA ILE A 505 19.15 -12.61 14.06
C ILE A 505 19.82 -11.54 13.21
N LYS A 506 19.29 -11.34 12.00
CA LYS A 506 19.69 -10.30 11.06
C LYS A 506 18.57 -9.27 10.95
N PHE A 507 18.86 -8.02 11.27
CA PHE A 507 17.93 -6.92 11.18
C PHE A 507 18.28 -6.02 9.99
N TYR A 508 17.31 -5.76 9.13
CA TYR A 508 17.44 -5.00 7.88
C TYR A 508 16.55 -3.76 7.95
N TYR A 509 17.13 -2.58 7.80
CA TYR A 509 16.43 -1.29 7.83
C TYR A 509 17.04 -0.33 6.79
N SER A 510 16.29 0.67 6.35
CA SER A 510 16.75 1.63 5.33
C SER A 510 17.99 2.39 5.79
N SER A 511 18.96 2.58 4.90
CA SER A 511 20.18 3.34 5.16
C SER A 511 19.93 4.75 5.73
N LYS A 512 18.78 5.35 5.40
CA LYS A 512 18.36 6.65 5.90
C LYS A 512 18.15 6.72 7.42
N HIS A 513 17.94 5.59 8.09
CA HIS A 513 17.79 5.52 9.54
C HIS A 513 19.12 5.42 10.29
N GLU A 514 20.26 5.27 9.59
CA GLU A 514 21.50 4.88 10.25
C GLU A 514 21.94 5.84 11.36
N ASP A 515 21.83 7.15 11.13
CA ASP A 515 22.19 8.16 12.13
C ASP A 515 21.22 8.14 13.32
N THR A 516 19.91 8.04 13.06
CA THR A 516 18.89 7.93 14.13
C THR A 516 19.13 6.69 14.99
N MET A 517 19.39 5.54 14.36
CA MET A 517 19.65 4.27 15.03
C MET A 517 20.91 4.34 15.91
N LYS A 518 21.97 5.01 15.44
CA LYS A 518 23.20 5.26 16.22
C LYS A 518 22.93 6.19 17.39
N ASN A 519 22.27 7.32 17.15
CA ASN A 519 22.00 8.35 18.17
C ASN A 519 21.16 7.82 19.33
N MET A 520 20.21 6.91 19.05
CA MET A 520 19.38 6.29 20.09
C MET A 520 19.95 4.99 20.67
N SER A 521 21.18 4.59 20.31
CA SER A 521 21.80 3.34 20.76
C SER A 521 20.91 2.10 20.53
N ALA A 522 20.15 2.10 19.43
CA ALA A 522 19.13 1.07 19.15
C ALA A 522 19.70 -0.34 19.14
N GLU A 523 20.89 -0.53 18.55
CA GLU A 523 21.53 -1.84 18.47
C GLU A 523 21.76 -2.46 19.87
N LYS A 524 22.17 -1.64 20.85
CA LYS A 524 22.36 -2.10 22.23
C LYS A 524 21.04 -2.53 22.85
N VAL A 525 20.01 -1.68 22.77
CA VAL A 525 18.69 -1.98 23.35
C VAL A 525 18.06 -3.22 22.70
N MET A 526 18.20 -3.37 21.38
CA MET A 526 17.72 -4.55 20.67
C MET A 526 18.45 -5.83 21.10
N LYS A 527 19.78 -5.78 21.29
CA LYS A 527 20.56 -6.92 21.83
C LYS A 527 20.16 -7.25 23.26
N ASP A 528 20.08 -6.25 24.13
CA ASP A 528 19.64 -6.41 25.53
C ASP A 528 18.25 -7.06 25.60
N THR A 529 17.34 -6.70 24.67
CA THR A 529 16.00 -7.28 24.55
C THR A 529 16.04 -8.74 24.10
N ILE A 530 16.83 -9.06 23.07
CA ILE A 530 17.02 -10.43 22.59
C ILE A 530 17.60 -11.30 23.70
N ASP A 531 18.63 -10.83 24.38
CA ASP A 531 19.28 -11.54 25.49
C ASP A 531 18.31 -11.73 26.66
N TYR A 532 17.49 -10.73 26.99
CA TYR A 532 16.43 -10.90 27.98
C TYR A 532 15.48 -12.02 27.58
N CYS A 533 14.89 -11.95 26.39
CA CYS A 533 13.90 -12.93 25.97
C CYS A 533 14.47 -14.36 25.85
N ILE A 534 15.72 -14.52 25.38
CA ILE A 534 16.40 -15.82 25.34
C ILE A 534 16.57 -16.37 26.75
N ASN A 535 17.10 -15.57 27.68
CA ASN A 535 17.43 -16.03 29.03
C ASN A 535 16.19 -16.30 29.88
N HIS A 536 15.11 -15.55 29.68
CA HIS A 536 13.91 -15.63 30.50
C HIS A 536 12.80 -16.50 29.88
N TYR A 537 12.60 -16.47 28.55
CA TYR A 537 11.52 -17.20 27.88
C TYR A 537 11.99 -18.39 27.06
N GLY A 538 13.27 -18.39 26.66
CA GLY A 538 13.89 -19.41 25.82
C GLY A 538 14.07 -18.97 24.37
N LYS A 539 14.79 -19.80 23.61
CA LYS A 539 15.14 -19.53 22.20
C LYS A 539 13.89 -19.51 21.30
N LEU A 540 13.95 -18.73 20.23
CA LEU A 540 12.94 -18.79 19.18
C LEU A 540 12.96 -20.17 18.51
N ASN A 541 11.78 -20.77 18.35
CA ASN A 541 11.66 -22.03 17.65
C ASN A 541 12.07 -21.85 16.18
N ASN A 542 12.87 -22.77 15.66
CA ASN A 542 13.28 -22.84 14.25
C ASN A 542 14.30 -21.78 13.77
N VAL A 543 14.87 -21.01 14.70
CA VAL A 543 16.05 -20.19 14.44
C VAL A 543 17.30 -21.00 14.73
N SER A 544 18.23 -21.05 13.78
CA SER A 544 19.51 -21.77 13.91
C SER A 544 20.57 -21.16 12.99
N LYS A 545 21.82 -21.63 13.09
CA LYS A 545 22.94 -21.18 12.23
C LYS A 545 22.60 -21.22 10.72
N ASN A 546 21.85 -22.24 10.29
CA ASN A 546 21.47 -22.43 8.88
C ASN A 546 20.08 -21.83 8.54
N SER A 547 19.40 -21.25 9.53
CA SER A 547 18.08 -20.63 9.40
C SER A 547 18.00 -19.40 10.33
N PRO A 548 18.74 -18.32 10.03
CA PRO A 548 18.69 -17.11 10.85
C PRO A 548 17.32 -16.44 10.74
N LEU A 549 16.88 -15.79 11.81
CA LEU A 549 15.73 -14.90 11.76
C LEU A 549 16.13 -13.64 10.98
N LYS A 550 15.37 -13.31 9.94
CA LYS A 550 15.48 -12.04 9.22
C LYS A 550 14.33 -11.14 9.65
N ILE A 551 14.63 -9.96 10.18
CA ILE A 551 13.64 -8.92 10.51
C ILE A 551 13.87 -7.78 9.53
N VAL A 552 12.84 -7.41 8.76
CA VAL A 552 12.98 -6.54 7.60
C VAL A 552 12.03 -5.36 7.71
N GLU A 553 12.55 -4.14 7.64
CA GLU A 553 11.73 -2.95 7.45
C GLU A 553 11.01 -2.99 6.11
N LYS A 554 9.71 -2.68 6.10
CA LYS A 554 8.82 -2.78 4.95
C LYS A 554 8.15 -1.44 4.67
N THR A 555 7.96 -1.12 3.39
CA THR A 555 7.22 0.06 2.95
C THR A 555 5.78 0.14 3.48
N ALA A 556 5.28 1.37 3.69
CA ALA A 556 3.91 1.70 4.08
C ALA A 556 2.88 1.43 2.99
N LEU A 557 3.30 1.18 1.74
CA LEU A 557 2.38 0.82 0.65
C LEU A 557 1.65 -0.50 0.89
N PHE A 558 2.24 -1.37 1.70
CA PHE A 558 1.64 -2.59 2.20
C PHE A 558 1.77 -2.63 3.72
N PRO A 559 0.74 -2.18 4.45
CA PRO A 559 0.82 -1.94 5.89
C PRO A 559 0.84 -3.25 6.67
N GLY A 560 1.32 -3.16 7.90
CA GLY A 560 1.30 -4.25 8.87
C GLY A 560 2.64 -4.95 9.06
N GLY A 561 2.77 -5.58 10.23
CA GLY A 561 3.89 -6.45 10.57
C GLY A 561 3.56 -7.91 10.34
N LEU A 562 4.59 -8.70 10.04
CA LEU A 562 4.50 -10.15 9.95
C LEU A 562 5.54 -10.75 10.89
N ALA A 563 5.19 -11.78 11.65
CA ALA A 563 6.12 -12.51 12.51
C ALA A 563 6.02 -14.02 12.23
N LEU A 564 6.74 -14.48 11.19
CA LEU A 564 6.92 -15.91 10.92
C LEU A 564 8.16 -16.42 11.68
N SER A 565 8.33 -17.75 11.71
CA SER A 565 9.36 -18.40 12.54
C SER A 565 10.80 -17.94 12.30
N ASN A 566 11.18 -17.65 11.06
CA ASN A 566 12.52 -17.17 10.67
C ASN A 566 12.49 -15.93 9.75
N TYR A 567 11.33 -15.31 9.59
CA TYR A 567 11.15 -14.12 8.77
C TYR A 567 10.09 -13.20 9.37
N SER A 568 10.44 -11.96 9.64
CA SER A 568 9.55 -10.95 10.18
C SER A 568 9.66 -9.64 9.43
N THR A 569 8.57 -8.88 9.37
CA THR A 569 8.55 -7.55 8.78
C THR A 569 8.04 -6.53 9.77
N MET A 570 8.66 -5.35 9.77
CA MET A 570 8.25 -4.17 10.54
C MET A 570 7.89 -3.06 9.54
N GLY A 571 6.73 -2.43 9.68
CA GLY A 571 6.37 -1.32 8.79
C GLY A 571 7.26 -0.11 9.01
N GLU A 572 7.51 0.69 7.97
CA GLU A 572 8.38 1.88 8.05
C GLU A 572 7.85 2.93 9.03
N PHE A 573 6.54 2.96 9.28
CA PHE A 573 5.92 3.80 10.31
C PHE A 573 6.43 3.49 11.72
N CYS A 574 6.97 2.29 11.98
CA CYS A 574 7.59 1.96 13.26
C CYS A 574 8.84 2.81 13.55
N PHE A 575 9.44 3.40 12.51
CA PHE A 575 10.72 4.11 12.55
C PHE A 575 10.60 5.63 12.41
N ASN A 576 9.39 6.17 12.27
CA ASN A 576 9.19 7.62 12.21
C ASN A 576 9.27 8.26 13.60
N ASP A 577 9.59 9.55 13.65
CA ASP A 577 9.79 10.29 14.92
C ASP A 577 8.54 10.28 15.82
N GLU A 578 7.33 10.32 15.23
CA GLU A 578 6.08 10.31 15.99
C GLU A 578 5.92 9.00 16.75
N ASN A 579 6.07 7.86 16.08
CA ASN A 579 6.02 6.55 16.69
C ASN A 579 7.18 6.33 17.65
N LEU A 580 8.40 6.75 17.29
CA LEU A 580 9.59 6.70 18.14
C LEU A 580 9.47 7.60 19.39
N SER A 581 8.53 8.55 19.41
CA SER A 581 8.25 9.39 20.58
C SER A 581 7.04 8.92 21.41
N ASP A 582 6.37 7.83 21.02
CA ASP A 582 5.16 7.34 21.68
C ASP A 582 5.45 6.66 23.03
N LYS A 583 5.29 7.44 24.10
CA LYS A 583 5.46 7.01 25.50
C LYS A 583 4.54 5.87 25.93
N SER A 584 3.53 5.50 25.14
CA SER A 584 2.69 4.34 25.42
C SER A 584 3.32 2.99 25.08
N LYS A 585 4.23 2.99 24.10
CA LYS A 585 4.88 1.79 23.56
C LYS A 585 6.27 1.57 24.18
N GLY A 586 6.94 2.66 24.55
CA GLY A 586 8.21 2.64 25.26
C GLY A 586 8.57 4.04 25.78
N ALA A 587 9.41 4.15 26.79
CA ALA A 587 9.80 5.43 27.35
C ALA A 587 10.77 6.20 26.45
N SER A 588 11.44 5.50 25.52
CA SER A 588 12.32 6.04 24.51
C SER A 588 12.12 5.35 23.14
N ALA A 589 12.62 6.00 22.08
CA ALA A 589 12.60 5.49 20.71
C ALA A 589 13.19 4.07 20.58
N ALA A 590 14.30 3.81 21.26
CA ALA A 590 14.95 2.50 21.23
C ALA A 590 14.12 1.42 21.95
N GLU A 591 13.40 1.77 23.02
CA GLU A 591 12.49 0.85 23.72
C GLU A 591 11.25 0.50 22.90
N ILE A 592 10.87 1.34 21.94
CA ILE A 592 9.79 1.02 21.00
C ILE A 592 10.25 -0.05 20.01
N LEU A 593 11.50 0.00 19.54
CA LEU A 593 12.06 -1.12 18.76
C LEU A 593 12.17 -2.40 19.60
N ALA A 594 12.44 -2.30 20.91
CA ALA A 594 12.39 -3.45 21.81
C ALA A 594 10.97 -4.05 21.91
N HIS A 595 9.93 -3.21 21.97
CA HIS A 595 8.54 -3.67 21.92
C HIS A 595 8.24 -4.46 20.64
N GLU A 596 8.64 -3.92 19.49
CA GLU A 596 8.44 -4.61 18.21
C GLU A 596 9.23 -5.93 18.12
N LEU A 597 10.42 -6.00 18.73
CA LEU A 597 11.17 -7.25 18.86
C LEU A 597 10.50 -8.26 19.81
N ALA A 598 9.84 -7.80 20.87
CA ALA A 598 9.16 -8.69 21.81
C ALA A 598 8.02 -9.49 21.13
N HIS A 599 7.45 -8.97 20.04
CA HIS A 599 6.49 -9.71 19.21
C HIS A 599 7.06 -10.97 18.54
N GLN A 600 8.39 -11.12 18.43
CA GLN A 600 8.98 -12.38 17.97
C GLN A 600 8.66 -13.53 18.94
N TRP A 601 8.54 -13.25 20.24
CA TRP A 601 8.08 -14.20 21.24
C TRP A 601 6.55 -14.18 21.36
N TRP A 602 5.97 -12.98 21.44
CA TRP A 602 4.56 -12.74 21.78
C TRP A 602 3.73 -12.27 20.58
N GLY A 603 3.87 -12.92 19.42
CA GLY A 603 3.10 -12.59 18.22
C GLY A 603 1.71 -13.23 18.18
N VAL A 604 0.90 -12.87 17.18
CA VAL A 604 -0.46 -13.42 16.96
C VAL A 604 -0.51 -14.93 16.68
N HIS A 605 0.63 -15.51 16.29
CA HIS A 605 0.78 -16.96 16.16
C HIS A 605 1.10 -17.66 17.49
N THR A 606 1.62 -16.93 18.48
CA THR A 606 1.85 -17.45 19.84
C THR A 606 0.63 -17.24 20.74
N VAL A 607 0.00 -16.06 20.68
CA VAL A 607 -1.06 -15.66 21.62
C VAL A 607 -2.44 -15.90 21.00
N GLY A 608 -3.28 -16.62 21.73
CA GLY A 608 -4.59 -17.09 21.30
C GLY A 608 -5.74 -16.22 21.81
N SER A 609 -6.94 -16.80 21.83
CA SER A 609 -8.15 -16.12 22.29
C SER A 609 -8.06 -15.73 23.78
N GLY A 610 -8.53 -14.53 24.09
CA GLY A 610 -8.75 -14.09 25.47
C GLY A 610 -9.99 -14.68 26.14
N GLY A 611 -10.83 -15.40 25.39
CA GLY A 611 -12.14 -15.86 25.86
C GLY A 611 -12.96 -14.68 26.38
N ASN A 612 -13.33 -14.72 27.66
CA ASN A 612 -14.06 -13.64 28.32
C ASN A 612 -13.19 -12.43 28.68
N ASN A 613 -11.85 -12.56 28.68
CA ASN A 613 -10.96 -11.43 28.94
C ASN A 613 -10.56 -10.73 27.63
N ARG A 614 -11.21 -9.58 27.37
CA ARG A 614 -10.92 -8.72 26.20
C ARG A 614 -9.57 -8.01 26.25
N ASN A 615 -8.83 -8.10 27.36
CA ASN A 615 -7.50 -7.53 27.51
C ASN A 615 -6.40 -8.45 26.96
N TRP A 616 -6.60 -9.77 27.05
CA TRP A 616 -5.59 -10.77 26.65
C TRP A 616 -5.19 -10.59 25.18
N SER A 617 -3.91 -10.33 24.96
CA SER A 617 -3.39 -9.95 23.64
C SER A 617 -1.87 -10.12 23.57
N ALA A 618 -1.40 -10.33 22.34
CA ALA A 618 0.01 -10.27 21.96
C ALA A 618 0.67 -8.95 22.41
N GLU A 619 -0.02 -7.82 22.14
CA GLU A 619 0.44 -6.47 22.52
C GLU A 619 0.76 -6.34 24.01
N GLY A 620 -0.15 -6.72 24.92
CA GLY A 620 0.14 -6.49 26.34
C GLY A 620 1.23 -7.41 26.91
N LEU A 621 1.47 -8.58 26.30
CA LEU A 621 2.64 -9.41 26.63
C LEU A 621 3.95 -8.80 26.11
N ALA A 622 3.93 -8.22 24.90
CA ALA A 622 5.05 -7.44 24.37
C ALA A 622 5.34 -6.23 25.28
N VAL A 623 4.33 -5.45 25.67
CA VAL A 623 4.47 -4.30 26.59
C VAL A 623 5.03 -4.73 27.96
N TYR A 624 4.53 -5.83 28.54
CA TYR A 624 5.06 -6.35 29.80
C TYR A 624 6.54 -6.76 29.67
N THR A 625 6.91 -7.39 28.54
CA THR A 625 8.30 -7.75 28.24
C THR A 625 9.18 -6.52 28.12
N THR A 626 8.75 -5.50 27.38
CA THR A 626 9.48 -4.23 27.23
C THR A 626 9.72 -3.57 28.59
N TYR A 627 8.72 -3.56 29.48
CA TYR A 627 8.87 -3.09 30.86
C TYR A 627 9.93 -3.89 31.63
N ARG A 628 9.94 -5.22 31.53
CA ARG A 628 10.92 -6.06 32.22
C ARG A 628 12.34 -5.85 31.70
N VAL A 629 12.50 -5.67 30.39
CA VAL A 629 13.78 -5.29 29.78
C VAL A 629 14.24 -3.94 30.33
N ALA A 630 13.37 -2.92 30.29
CA ALA A 630 13.68 -1.59 30.81
C ALA A 630 14.03 -1.62 32.32
N LYS A 631 13.35 -2.45 33.11
CA LYS A 631 13.68 -2.66 34.54
C LYS A 631 15.07 -3.25 34.72
N LYS A 632 15.44 -4.22 33.90
CA LYS A 632 16.77 -4.85 33.95
C LYS A 632 17.89 -3.90 33.51
N THR A 633 17.66 -3.10 32.47
CA THR A 633 18.69 -2.23 31.88
C THR A 633 18.82 -0.87 32.59
N HIS A 634 17.72 -0.31 33.11
CA HIS A 634 17.69 1.02 33.71
C HIS A 634 17.31 1.05 35.20
N GLY A 635 16.93 -0.09 35.78
CA GLY A 635 16.57 -0.21 37.20
C GLY A 635 15.08 -0.05 37.50
N GLU A 636 14.71 -0.40 38.73
CA GLU A 636 13.32 -0.45 39.18
C GLU A 636 12.63 0.91 39.21
N GLU A 637 13.31 1.95 39.67
CA GLU A 637 12.73 3.30 39.74
C GLU A 637 12.36 3.83 38.36
N TYR A 638 13.23 3.61 37.37
CA TYR A 638 12.98 4.00 35.98
C TYR A 638 11.77 3.27 35.41
N ALA A 639 11.72 1.94 35.56
CA ALA A 639 10.65 1.13 35.01
C ALA A 639 9.30 1.44 35.68
N LYS A 640 9.30 1.69 37.00
CA LYS A 640 8.11 2.12 37.72
C LYS A 640 7.58 3.46 37.16
N LYS A 641 8.43 4.47 37.07
CA LYS A 641 8.07 5.83 36.63
C LYS A 641 7.55 5.85 35.19
N ASN A 642 8.22 5.14 34.29
CA ASN A 642 7.95 5.24 32.85
C ASN A 642 6.96 4.20 32.31
N TYR A 643 6.63 3.17 33.07
CA TYR A 643 5.67 2.15 32.65
C TYR A 643 4.53 2.01 33.66
N VAL A 644 4.83 1.51 34.86
CA VAL A 644 3.80 1.12 35.84
C VAL A 644 2.92 2.31 36.25
N ASP A 645 3.52 3.46 36.52
CA ASP A 645 2.80 4.66 36.93
C ASP A 645 1.95 5.22 35.78
N ILE A 646 2.43 5.14 34.53
CA ILE A 646 1.68 5.52 33.33
C ILE A 646 0.47 4.60 33.12
N TRP A 647 0.67 3.27 33.21
CA TRP A 647 -0.43 2.32 33.07
C TRP A 647 -1.51 2.54 34.12
N LYS A 648 -1.12 2.75 35.38
CA LYS A 648 -2.07 3.04 36.48
C LYS A 648 -2.82 4.34 36.24
N ALA A 649 -2.14 5.40 35.83
CA ALA A 649 -2.76 6.68 35.54
C ALA A 649 -3.81 6.55 34.43
N ARG A 650 -3.48 5.84 33.33
CA ARG A 650 -4.40 5.60 32.21
C ARG A 650 -5.60 4.73 32.58
N VAL A 651 -5.38 3.68 33.37
CA VAL A 651 -6.49 2.83 33.86
C VAL A 651 -7.41 3.64 34.78
N LYS A 652 -6.85 4.45 35.68
CA LYS A 652 -7.62 5.35 36.55
C LYS A 652 -8.45 6.37 35.74
N GLU A 653 -7.84 6.99 34.72
CA GLU A 653 -8.52 7.91 33.82
C GLU A 653 -9.68 7.23 33.10
N ASN A 654 -9.46 6.02 32.59
CA ASN A 654 -10.51 5.25 31.93
C ASN A 654 -11.63 4.82 32.88
N ASN A 655 -11.31 4.45 34.12
CA ASN A 655 -12.34 4.14 35.12
C ASN A 655 -13.23 5.36 35.43
N ASN A 656 -12.71 6.57 35.25
CA ASN A 656 -13.48 7.82 35.36
C ASN A 656 -14.25 8.20 34.07
N ASN A 657 -13.89 7.59 32.93
CA ASN A 657 -14.53 7.87 31.63
C ASN A 657 -16.03 7.56 31.67
N PHE A 658 -16.84 8.48 31.13
CA PHE A 658 -18.29 8.38 31.14
C PHE A 658 -18.80 7.10 30.47
N TYR A 659 -18.30 6.76 29.27
CA TYR A 659 -18.78 5.59 28.51
C TYR A 659 -18.28 4.26 29.07
N THR A 660 -17.18 4.27 29.83
CA THR A 660 -16.76 3.09 30.60
C THR A 660 -17.71 2.82 31.76
N ARG A 661 -18.13 3.87 32.47
CA ARG A 661 -19.06 3.76 33.61
C ARG A 661 -20.51 3.54 33.21
N HIS A 662 -20.87 4.01 32.01
CA HIS A 662 -22.23 3.97 31.49
C HIS A 662 -22.28 3.42 30.05
N PRO A 663 -21.93 2.13 29.85
CA PRO A 663 -21.87 1.51 28.52
C PRO A 663 -23.24 1.44 27.83
N GLU A 664 -24.34 1.58 28.55
CA GLU A 664 -25.70 1.65 28.01
C GLU A 664 -25.87 2.81 27.01
N TYR A 665 -25.15 3.91 27.18
CA TYR A 665 -25.21 5.06 26.26
C TYR A 665 -24.51 4.80 24.93
N LEU A 666 -23.63 3.80 24.83
CA LEU A 666 -23.00 3.43 23.56
C LEU A 666 -24.06 2.98 22.53
N LYS A 667 -25.18 2.41 22.99
CA LYS A 667 -26.28 1.96 22.12
C LYS A 667 -27.03 3.12 21.45
N ILE A 668 -26.91 4.33 21.99
CA ILE A 668 -27.62 5.53 21.52
C ILE A 668 -26.71 6.37 20.61
N LEU A 669 -25.39 6.15 20.66
CA LEU A 669 -24.43 6.89 19.84
C LEU A 669 -24.45 6.43 18.38
N PRO A 670 -24.19 7.36 17.43
CA PRO A 670 -23.86 6.98 16.06
C PRO A 670 -22.68 6.00 16.02
N GLN A 671 -22.76 4.98 15.16
CA GLN A 671 -21.77 3.90 15.06
C GLN A 671 -20.32 4.37 14.86
N ARG A 672 -20.10 5.55 14.26
CA ARG A 672 -18.76 6.13 14.13
C ARG A 672 -18.12 6.40 15.49
N TYR A 673 -18.83 7.10 16.37
CA TYR A 673 -18.32 7.43 17.70
C TYR A 673 -18.13 6.19 18.57
N VAL A 674 -19.01 5.19 18.43
CA VAL A 674 -18.83 3.89 19.10
C VAL A 674 -17.52 3.24 18.68
N ARG A 675 -17.20 3.23 17.38
CA ARG A 675 -15.93 2.69 16.87
C ARG A 675 -14.70 3.46 17.39
N ASP A 676 -14.77 4.79 17.48
CA ASP A 676 -13.67 5.61 18.01
C ASP A 676 -13.42 5.33 19.51
N ILE A 677 -14.50 5.17 20.28
CA ILE A 677 -14.43 4.80 21.70
C ILE A 677 -13.88 3.37 21.85
N ASP A 678 -14.39 2.41 21.09
CA ASP A 678 -13.93 1.02 21.11
C ASP A 678 -12.45 0.89 20.72
N GLY A 679 -12.01 1.69 19.75
CA GLY A 679 -10.60 1.79 19.35
C GLY A 679 -9.72 2.32 20.48
N SER A 680 -10.16 3.38 21.15
CA SER A 680 -9.45 3.96 22.30
C SER A 680 -9.37 2.99 23.49
N ASP A 681 -10.48 2.32 23.84
CA ASP A 681 -10.47 1.29 24.89
C ASP A 681 -9.61 0.10 24.48
N ARG A 682 -9.58 -0.29 23.19
CA ARG A 682 -8.68 -1.37 22.72
C ARG A 682 -7.22 -1.05 22.98
N VAL A 683 -6.77 0.16 22.64
CA VAL A 683 -5.39 0.60 22.91
C VAL A 683 -5.10 0.57 24.40
N LEU A 684 -5.99 1.10 25.23
CA LEU A 684 -5.84 1.07 26.69
C LEU A 684 -5.76 -0.38 27.23
N ARG A 685 -6.63 -1.27 26.75
CA ARG A 685 -6.66 -2.68 27.18
C ARG A 685 -5.33 -3.37 26.90
N GLN A 686 -4.77 -3.14 25.73
CA GLN A 686 -3.52 -3.73 25.24
C GLN A 686 -2.30 -3.13 25.96
N TYR A 687 -2.19 -1.81 26.03
CA TYR A 687 -0.97 -1.12 26.49
C TYR A 687 -0.95 -0.75 27.97
N SER A 688 -2.04 -0.96 28.72
CA SER A 688 -2.09 -0.59 30.14
C SER A 688 -2.83 -1.58 31.03
N LYS A 689 -4.03 -2.05 30.65
CA LYS A 689 -4.77 -3.01 31.50
C LYS A 689 -4.08 -4.37 31.54
N LEU A 690 -3.81 -5.02 30.41
CA LEU A 690 -3.16 -6.34 30.40
C LEU A 690 -1.80 -6.36 31.12
N PRO A 691 -0.83 -5.46 30.84
CA PRO A 691 0.46 -5.49 31.53
C PRO A 691 0.32 -5.26 33.05
N LEU A 692 -0.66 -4.48 33.51
CA LEU A 692 -0.98 -4.37 34.95
C LEU A 692 -1.59 -5.65 35.52
N GLN A 693 -2.43 -6.37 34.77
CA GLN A 693 -2.94 -7.67 35.20
C GLN A 693 -1.81 -8.69 35.34
N ILE A 694 -0.85 -8.70 34.42
CA ILE A 694 0.33 -9.56 34.49
C ILE A 694 1.22 -9.14 35.68
N LEU A 695 1.42 -7.85 35.92
CA LEU A 695 2.16 -7.35 37.08
C LEU A 695 1.45 -7.66 38.42
N LYS A 696 0.12 -7.66 38.46
CA LYS A 696 -0.63 -8.10 39.64
C LYS A 696 -0.48 -9.61 39.85
N ALA A 697 -0.59 -10.39 38.78
CA ALA A 697 -0.35 -11.83 38.81
C ALA A 697 1.08 -12.14 39.29
N SER A 698 2.09 -11.39 38.84
CA SER A 698 3.48 -11.62 39.24
C SER A 698 3.67 -11.47 40.75
N LYS A 699 3.00 -10.52 41.39
CA LYS A 699 3.02 -10.37 42.85
C LYS A 699 2.36 -11.55 43.57
N LEU A 700 1.29 -12.10 43.01
CA LEU A 700 0.54 -13.22 43.61
C LEU A 700 1.29 -14.55 43.50
N VAL A 701 2.04 -14.76 42.41
CA VAL A 701 2.83 -15.99 42.20
C VAL A 701 4.23 -15.95 42.82
N GLY A 702 4.57 -14.91 43.59
CA GLY A 702 5.84 -14.83 44.33
C GLY A 702 6.95 -14.02 43.67
N GLY A 703 6.64 -13.16 42.71
CA GLY A 703 7.57 -12.21 42.11
C GLY A 703 7.62 -12.25 40.59
N GLU A 704 8.30 -11.27 40.00
CA GLU A 704 8.42 -11.14 38.54
C GLU A 704 9.32 -12.22 37.92
N ASP A 705 10.35 -12.69 38.63
CA ASP A 705 11.19 -13.79 38.14
C ASP A 705 10.40 -15.10 38.06
N LYS A 706 9.49 -15.32 39.03
CA LYS A 706 8.58 -16.47 38.99
C LYS A 706 7.56 -16.36 37.86
N MET A 707 7.10 -15.15 37.58
CA MET A 707 6.25 -14.88 36.41
C MET A 707 7.00 -15.16 35.10
N ASP A 708 8.27 -14.77 34.99
CA ASP A 708 9.08 -15.08 33.81
C ASP A 708 9.20 -16.60 33.59
N GLU A 709 9.42 -17.40 34.66
CA GLU A 709 9.40 -18.87 34.56
C GLU A 709 8.06 -19.42 34.06
N ILE A 710 6.94 -18.86 34.51
CA ILE A 710 5.59 -19.25 34.08
C ILE A 710 5.42 -18.94 32.58
N LEU A 711 5.79 -17.73 32.17
CA LEU A 711 5.74 -17.30 30.77
C LEU A 711 6.67 -18.17 29.89
N ALA A 712 7.85 -18.55 30.38
CA ALA A 712 8.75 -19.48 29.69
C ALA A 712 8.12 -20.85 29.46
N LYS A 713 7.44 -21.40 30.47
CA LYS A 713 6.73 -22.69 30.36
C LYS A 713 5.58 -22.60 29.35
N LEU A 714 4.79 -21.53 29.40
CA LEU A 714 3.72 -21.28 28.43
C LEU A 714 4.27 -21.14 27.02
N TYR A 715 5.35 -20.38 26.86
CA TYR A 715 6.03 -20.20 25.58
C TYR A 715 6.56 -21.53 25.02
N LYS A 716 7.20 -22.35 25.84
CA LYS A 716 7.71 -23.68 25.43
C LYS A 716 6.58 -24.61 24.96
N ASN A 717 5.40 -24.52 25.57
CA ASN A 717 4.25 -25.37 25.25
C ASN A 717 3.43 -24.88 24.04
N LYS A 718 3.74 -23.70 23.47
CA LYS A 718 3.03 -23.12 22.33
C LYS A 718 3.06 -23.96 21.05
N SER A 719 3.97 -24.94 20.97
CA SER A 719 4.11 -25.82 19.80
C SER A 719 2.88 -26.69 19.53
N LYS A 720 1.93 -26.77 20.48
CA LYS A 720 0.68 -27.53 20.36
C LYS A 720 -0.52 -26.63 20.03
N THR A 721 -0.66 -25.50 20.73
CA THR A 721 -1.79 -24.56 20.60
C THR A 721 -1.36 -23.14 20.99
N ARG A 722 -2.08 -22.11 20.51
CA ARG A 722 -1.86 -20.72 20.94
C ARG A 722 -2.21 -20.55 22.41
N ILE A 723 -1.48 -19.69 23.12
CA ILE A 723 -1.64 -19.44 24.56
C ILE A 723 -2.91 -18.62 24.80
N THR A 724 -3.89 -19.22 25.46
CA THR A 724 -5.14 -18.55 25.85
C THR A 724 -5.02 -17.87 27.21
N TRP A 725 -5.98 -16.99 27.52
CA TRP A 725 -6.09 -16.42 28.86
C TRP A 725 -6.26 -17.50 29.95
N GLN A 726 -6.97 -18.58 29.64
CA GLN A 726 -7.17 -19.67 30.59
C GLN A 726 -5.88 -20.46 30.84
N ASP A 727 -5.05 -20.67 29.81
CA ASP A 727 -3.74 -21.30 29.98
C ASP A 727 -2.84 -20.47 30.90
N PHE A 728 -2.85 -19.14 30.74
CA PHE A 728 -2.14 -18.22 31.63
C PHE A 728 -2.62 -18.33 33.09
N LEU A 729 -3.94 -18.29 33.32
CA LEU A 729 -4.51 -18.44 34.66
C LEU A 729 -4.16 -19.78 35.30
N ASN A 730 -4.29 -20.87 34.54
CA ASN A 730 -3.96 -22.21 35.02
C ASN A 730 -2.49 -22.32 35.39
N ALA A 731 -1.59 -21.75 34.59
CA ALA A 731 -0.16 -21.77 34.87
C ALA A 731 0.25 -20.89 36.06
N CYS A 732 -0.56 -19.87 36.39
CA CYS A 732 -0.41 -19.07 37.59
C CYS A 732 -1.12 -19.66 38.83
N GLU A 733 -1.97 -20.69 38.64
CA GLU A 733 -2.90 -21.21 39.66
C GLU A 733 -3.84 -20.13 40.23
N LEU A 734 -4.27 -19.18 39.38
CA LEU A 734 -5.13 -18.05 39.75
C LEU A 734 -6.49 -18.10 39.08
N LYS A 735 -7.49 -17.45 39.70
CA LYS A 735 -8.81 -17.19 39.10
C LYS A 735 -8.85 -15.79 38.50
N GLY A 736 -9.59 -15.63 37.41
CA GLY A 736 -9.66 -14.35 36.68
C GLY A 736 -10.06 -13.14 37.53
N GLY A 737 -10.95 -13.32 38.52
CA GLY A 737 -11.39 -12.25 39.42
C GLY A 737 -10.28 -11.70 40.32
N GLU A 738 -9.25 -12.48 40.61
CA GLU A 738 -8.10 -12.05 41.42
C GLU A 738 -7.24 -11.01 40.66
N LEU A 739 -7.36 -10.97 39.33
CA LEU A 739 -6.63 -10.06 38.44
C LEU A 739 -7.45 -8.84 38.02
N ASN A 740 -8.58 -8.57 38.69
CA ASN A 740 -9.31 -7.32 38.51
C ASN A 740 -8.44 -6.13 39.00
N LEU A 741 -8.41 -5.06 38.21
CA LEU A 741 -7.70 -3.83 38.52
C LEU A 741 -8.69 -2.88 39.18
N GLU A 742 -8.37 -2.39 40.38
CA GLU A 742 -9.16 -1.39 41.11
C GLU A 742 -8.98 0.01 40.52
#